data_AF-A0A151N234-F1
#
_entry.id   AF-A0A151N234-F1
#
_cell.length_a   1.000
_cell.length_b   1.000
_cell.length_c   1.000
_cell.angle_alpha   90.00
_cell.angle_beta   90.00
_cell.angle_gamma   90.00
#
_symmetry.space_group_name_H-M   'P 1'
#
loop_
_entity.id
_entity.type
_entity.pdbx_description
1 polymer ?
#
loop_
_entity_poly.entity_id
_entity_poly.type
_entity_poly.pdbx_seq_one_letter_code
_entity_poly.pdbx_strand_id
1 'polypeptide(L)'
;MEPLPEDGGEESVILISDDEAESTQGTSVIFVEPSEKSSLEEKKCEEVVDAECELLVTFCKQGDVMPHARYDCPEHPFERAECDTSLPLKRNADICSQCYCYICDKLASECQNWTAPSFCHSNAHNKSKFWKEQRDFALVGVLVMFNLDLTDIDADLRRGGSLLIKFIHKLSAEYNKYLLGERMLPNRHECFCYTKLAPGQCNICLQRQTEVIYRYSAVFTLVMNFLNEADQENPKTAAVMLLGAAKEIALHKDPSLSWRNLGQNGSLKVAVPCLMERITTRLQRMLVLCDFPNTLHHKFIHFFQRISLPCHCYTFSNCLNVMPWDHGLLTTVLKGQNITGQRTHKGRKVSLWEAFPVIRARVERLENQQHYKEIVRYLKAVKCNDTQGLKIYKDRIPFYLCKMGDFVDAARSLFLPYSNLACCTACRITSTQFEVYMKMFKTGSVPSGNDLRDSGQWTAVGSPLRNSVLITRGLKLLYSNTLLYRNPKCWSTFIMVLGSGTTLEKSGHLIPLSLKEPPLDFQEKVVSVCYGLLNELKTKVNVSLPCNFFSNSFCLEAGLILLVQAVKQMILSDLPYLNSILEIILAFGNNFWALRLLLDGFSYEESILHGTVNLFVRDLNCRKDTILTLGQTVGPQYVGALLCEFLTCTNVKMQSIGVFIIQIITEKLHMCPWAKQLFNVFVNKGLRTLPLGPPVDGEVAKFMAVLESL
;
A
#
# COMPACT_ATOMS: atom_id res chain seq x y z
N MET A 1 -45.36 15.77 40.50
CA MET A 1 -46.44 16.72 40.82
C MET A 1 -46.33 17.85 39.82
N GLU A 2 -47.30 17.88 38.88
CA GLU A 2 -47.91 18.98 38.10
C GLU A 2 -47.22 20.34 37.87
N PRO A 3 -47.63 21.15 36.85
CA PRO A 3 -48.57 20.89 35.73
C PRO A 3 -48.19 21.47 34.33
N LEU A 4 -48.97 21.09 33.32
CA LEU A 4 -49.19 21.70 31.97
C LEU A 4 -50.13 22.95 32.09
N PRO A 5 -50.29 23.89 31.10
CA PRO A 5 -51.01 23.67 29.81
C PRO A 5 -50.57 24.55 28.59
N GLU A 6 -50.83 24.08 27.34
CA GLU A 6 -51.70 24.63 26.24
C GLU A 6 -51.33 26.03 25.67
N ASP A 7 -51.51 26.42 24.40
CA ASP A 7 -51.86 25.87 23.07
C ASP A 7 -51.67 27.07 22.09
N GLY A 8 -51.50 26.82 20.78
CA GLY A 8 -51.89 27.77 19.73
C GLY A 8 -50.80 28.44 18.86
N GLY A 9 -50.84 28.14 17.55
CA GLY A 9 -50.84 29.20 16.52
C GLY A 9 -49.54 29.52 15.77
N GLU A 10 -49.38 28.85 14.63
CA GLU A 10 -48.80 29.23 13.32
C GLU A 10 -47.93 30.51 13.12
N GLU A 11 -46.79 30.24 12.46
CA GLU A 11 -46.14 30.96 11.34
C GLU A 11 -45.87 32.48 11.40
N SER A 12 -44.58 32.85 11.48
CA SER A 12 -43.86 33.56 10.39
C SER A 12 -42.47 33.99 10.87
N VAL A 13 -41.40 33.49 10.24
CA VAL A 13 -40.04 34.01 10.40
C VAL A 13 -39.48 34.35 9.04
N ILE A 14 -39.47 35.65 8.73
CA ILE A 14 -38.46 36.28 7.90
C ILE A 14 -38.13 37.59 8.60
N LEU A 15 -36.85 37.79 8.96
CA LEU A 15 -36.10 38.99 8.61
C LEU A 15 -34.63 38.77 8.99
N ILE A 16 -33.81 38.78 7.94
CA ILE A 16 -32.35 38.83 7.95
C ILE A 16 -31.95 40.30 8.08
N SER A 17 -31.06 40.62 9.02
CA SER A 17 -30.09 41.73 8.99
C SER A 17 -29.11 41.47 10.17
N ASP A 18 -27.86 41.90 10.19
CA ASP A 18 -26.92 42.48 9.23
C ASP A 18 -25.51 42.33 9.86
N ASP A 19 -24.48 42.70 9.09
CA ASP A 19 -23.14 43.15 9.52
C ASP A 19 -21.98 42.16 9.75
N GLU A 20 -21.17 42.05 8.68
CA GLU A 20 -19.79 42.59 8.55
C GLU A 20 -18.69 42.20 9.57
N ALA A 21 -17.60 41.61 9.04
CA ALA A 21 -16.21 42.00 9.35
C ALA A 21 -15.18 41.33 8.41
N GLU A 22 -14.76 42.10 7.39
CA GLU A 22 -13.40 42.34 6.86
C GLU A 22 -12.33 41.21 6.79
N SER A 23 -11.77 41.03 5.57
CA SER A 23 -10.38 41.42 5.26
C SER A 23 -10.06 41.41 3.74
N THR A 24 -9.86 42.61 3.18
CA THR A 24 -8.83 43.09 2.20
C THR A 24 -8.06 42.05 1.35
N GLN A 25 -7.72 42.22 0.07
CA GLN A 25 -7.47 43.39 -0.79
C GLN A 25 -7.25 42.90 -2.24
N GLY A 26 -7.66 43.66 -3.26
CA GLY A 26 -7.34 43.34 -4.67
C GLY A 26 -8.08 44.19 -5.70
N THR A 27 -7.87 45.50 -5.66
CA THR A 27 -8.50 46.52 -6.54
C THR A 27 -7.98 46.45 -7.98
N SER A 28 -8.87 46.38 -8.97
CA SER A 28 -8.74 47.16 -10.21
C SER A 28 -10.12 47.40 -10.84
N VAL A 29 -10.57 48.66 -10.80
CA VAL A 29 -11.80 49.13 -11.46
C VAL A 29 -11.38 49.82 -12.74
N ILE A 30 -11.85 49.32 -13.89
CA ILE A 30 -11.72 49.99 -15.18
C ILE A 30 -12.92 50.93 -15.34
N PHE A 31 -12.67 52.23 -15.41
CA PHE A 31 -13.66 53.19 -15.90
C PHE A 31 -13.82 53.02 -17.41
N VAL A 32 -15.04 52.70 -17.86
CA VAL A 32 -15.42 52.80 -19.28
C VAL A 32 -16.32 54.01 -19.40
N GLU A 33 -15.84 55.02 -20.12
CA GLU A 33 -16.64 56.20 -20.52
C GLU A 33 -17.82 55.77 -21.40
N PRO A 34 -19.00 56.40 -21.26
CA PRO A 34 -20.17 56.04 -22.04
C PRO A 34 -19.97 56.50 -23.49
N SER A 35 -19.86 55.53 -24.41
CA SER A 35 -19.97 55.78 -25.84
C SER A 35 -21.39 56.20 -26.16
N GLU A 36 -21.52 57.42 -26.68
CA GLU A 36 -22.72 58.01 -27.24
C GLU A 36 -23.43 57.02 -28.17
N LYS A 37 -24.69 56.69 -27.87
CA LYS A 37 -25.59 56.05 -28.81
C LYS A 37 -26.82 56.90 -29.03
N SER A 38 -26.82 57.49 -30.22
CA SER A 38 -27.93 57.64 -31.16
C SER A 38 -29.33 57.84 -30.56
N SER A 39 -29.81 59.07 -30.72
CA SER A 39 -31.22 59.46 -30.79
C SER A 39 -32.10 58.39 -31.44
N LEU A 40 -32.93 57.74 -30.63
CA LEU A 40 -34.10 57.00 -31.09
C LEU A 40 -35.31 57.56 -30.35
N GLU A 41 -36.30 57.93 -31.17
CA GLU A 41 -37.48 58.73 -30.85
C GLU A 41 -38.25 58.21 -29.63
N GLU A 42 -38.43 59.09 -28.65
CA GLU A 42 -39.33 58.90 -27.53
C GLU A 42 -40.78 58.84 -28.03
N LYS A 43 -41.38 57.65 -28.05
CA LYS A 43 -42.83 57.52 -28.11
C LYS A 43 -43.40 57.88 -26.73
N LYS A 44 -44.04 59.06 -26.63
CA LYS A 44 -44.91 59.43 -25.51
C LYS A 44 -45.90 58.30 -25.22
N CYS A 45 -45.84 57.75 -24.01
CA CYS A 45 -46.95 56.95 -23.47
C CYS A 45 -48.10 57.88 -23.12
N GLU A 46 -49.33 57.47 -23.46
CA GLU A 46 -50.56 58.14 -23.04
C GLU A 46 -50.65 58.13 -21.51
N GLU A 47 -50.97 59.28 -20.93
CA GLU A 47 -51.24 59.45 -19.51
C GLU A 47 -52.47 58.65 -19.11
N VAL A 48 -52.29 57.62 -18.29
CA VAL A 48 -53.40 56.97 -17.58
C VAL A 48 -53.28 57.35 -16.11
N VAL A 49 -54.20 58.19 -15.65
CA VAL A 49 -54.30 58.62 -14.25
C VAL A 49 -55.19 57.63 -13.52
N ASP A 50 -54.64 56.93 -12.52
CA ASP A 50 -55.42 56.16 -11.57
C ASP A 50 -56.13 57.14 -10.61
N ALA A 51 -57.46 57.10 -10.58
CA ALA A 51 -58.28 58.12 -9.94
C ALA A 51 -58.37 57.98 -8.41
N GLU A 52 -57.77 56.96 -7.81
CA GLU A 52 -57.85 56.71 -6.36
C GLU A 52 -56.52 56.91 -5.60
N CYS A 53 -55.40 57.09 -6.29
CA CYS A 53 -54.11 57.39 -5.67
C CYS A 53 -53.35 58.36 -6.58
N GLU A 54 -53.15 59.61 -6.13
CA GLU A 54 -52.47 60.71 -6.85
C GLU A 54 -50.95 60.45 -7.13
N LEU A 55 -50.59 59.25 -7.61
CA LEU A 55 -49.25 58.85 -8.00
C LEU A 55 -49.12 58.94 -9.53
N LEU A 56 -48.32 59.91 -9.98
CA LEU A 56 -47.96 60.05 -11.39
C LEU A 56 -46.85 59.02 -11.73
N VAL A 57 -47.13 58.08 -12.64
CA VAL A 57 -46.08 57.19 -13.20
C VAL A 57 -45.25 57.99 -14.20
N THR A 58 -44.19 58.63 -13.72
CA THR A 58 -43.31 59.49 -14.53
C THR A 58 -42.31 58.72 -15.39
N PHE A 59 -42.11 57.43 -15.10
CA PHE A 59 -41.23 56.55 -15.85
C PHE A 59 -41.64 55.09 -15.63
N CYS A 60 -41.91 54.36 -16.71
CA CYS A 60 -42.10 52.91 -16.69
C CYS A 60 -41.05 52.29 -17.62
N LYS A 61 -40.16 51.47 -17.07
CA LYS A 61 -39.23 50.65 -17.84
C LYS A 61 -39.66 49.21 -17.74
N GLN A 62 -39.84 48.55 -18.88
CA GLN A 62 -40.08 47.12 -18.93
C GLN A 62 -38.86 46.40 -18.29
N GLY A 63 -39.10 45.60 -17.26
CA GLY A 63 -38.05 44.86 -16.57
C GLY A 63 -37.33 43.91 -17.53
N ASP A 64 -36.03 43.70 -17.31
CA ASP A 64 -35.26 42.75 -18.12
C ASP A 64 -35.84 41.33 -17.94
N VAL A 65 -36.19 40.69 -19.05
CA VAL A 65 -36.77 39.34 -19.03
C VAL A 65 -35.68 38.35 -18.62
N MET A 66 -35.79 37.80 -17.41
CA MET A 66 -34.87 36.78 -16.91
C MET A 66 -35.08 35.43 -17.63
N PRO A 67 -34.06 34.54 -17.69
CA PRO A 67 -34.23 33.19 -18.23
C PRO A 67 -35.39 32.44 -17.58
N HIS A 68 -36.32 31.94 -18.39
CA HIS A 68 -37.56 31.30 -17.91
C HIS A 68 -37.95 30.12 -18.79
N ALA A 69 -38.69 29.17 -18.24
CA ALA A 69 -39.18 28.05 -19.02
C ALA A 69 -40.14 28.58 -20.08
N ARG A 70 -40.16 28.02 -21.28
CA ARG A 70 -41.10 28.45 -22.32
C ARG A 70 -42.55 28.58 -21.85
N TYR A 71 -43.02 27.68 -20.98
CA TYR A 71 -44.40 27.71 -20.50
C TYR A 71 -44.73 28.87 -19.55
N ASP A 72 -43.70 29.59 -19.07
CA ASP A 72 -43.78 30.79 -18.24
C ASP A 72 -43.41 32.06 -19.04
N CYS A 73 -43.32 31.98 -20.38
CA CYS A 73 -42.93 33.12 -21.21
C CYS A 73 -43.97 34.24 -21.21
N PRO A 74 -43.61 35.49 -20.83
CA PRO A 74 -44.55 36.61 -20.83
C PRO A 74 -44.84 37.15 -22.24
N GLU A 75 -43.91 36.97 -23.20
CA GLU A 75 -44.04 37.49 -24.57
C GLU A 75 -44.88 36.59 -25.48
N HIS A 76 -44.91 35.29 -25.20
CA HIS A 76 -45.55 34.29 -26.06
C HIS A 76 -46.50 33.40 -25.24
N PRO A 77 -47.82 33.51 -25.47
CA PRO A 77 -48.82 32.67 -24.79
C PRO A 77 -48.49 31.18 -24.92
N PHE A 78 -48.80 30.43 -23.87
CA PHE A 78 -48.54 28.99 -23.79
C PHE A 78 -49.83 28.20 -23.59
N GLU A 79 -50.00 27.13 -24.38
CA GLU A 79 -51.11 26.19 -24.26
C GLU A 79 -50.65 24.90 -23.56
N ARG A 80 -51.33 24.50 -22.48
CA ARG A 80 -51.02 23.29 -21.71
C ARG A 80 -51.74 22.07 -22.28
N ALA A 81 -51.00 20.96 -22.42
CA ALA A 81 -51.55 19.65 -22.75
C ALA A 81 -50.68 18.54 -22.14
N GLU A 82 -51.32 17.46 -21.68
CA GLU A 82 -50.65 16.49 -20.81
C GLU A 82 -49.60 15.63 -21.53
N CYS A 83 -49.85 15.20 -22.78
CA CYS A 83 -49.02 14.22 -23.49
C CYS A 83 -48.91 14.45 -25.01
N ASP A 84 -49.12 15.67 -25.51
CA ASP A 84 -49.02 15.94 -26.95
C ASP A 84 -47.58 16.14 -27.40
N THR A 85 -47.00 15.09 -27.96
CA THR A 85 -45.63 15.08 -28.47
C THR A 85 -45.56 15.31 -29.98
N SER A 86 -46.69 15.45 -30.67
CA SER A 86 -46.75 15.30 -32.12
C SER A 86 -46.16 16.49 -32.88
N LEU A 87 -46.68 17.69 -32.62
CA LEU A 87 -46.30 18.97 -33.21
C LEU A 87 -46.52 20.10 -32.19
N PRO A 88 -45.94 21.31 -32.41
CA PRO A 88 -46.21 22.45 -31.53
C PRO A 88 -47.70 22.78 -31.46
N LEU A 89 -48.23 22.88 -30.24
CA LEU A 89 -49.61 23.29 -30.01
C LEU A 89 -49.74 24.80 -30.18
N LYS A 90 -50.55 25.22 -31.14
CA LYS A 90 -50.82 26.65 -31.43
C LYS A 90 -49.51 27.44 -31.58
N ARG A 91 -49.19 28.28 -30.59
CA ARG A 91 -48.02 29.18 -30.57
C ARG A 91 -46.90 28.71 -29.64
N ASN A 92 -46.96 27.47 -29.15
CA ASN A 92 -45.94 26.92 -28.26
C ASN A 92 -44.53 26.92 -28.89
N ALA A 93 -44.43 26.88 -30.21
CA ALA A 93 -43.15 26.99 -30.94
C ALA A 93 -42.47 28.36 -30.80
N ASP A 94 -43.22 29.44 -30.58
CA ASP A 94 -42.68 30.81 -30.51
C ASP A 94 -41.80 30.96 -29.26
N ILE A 95 -40.61 31.55 -29.39
CA ILE A 95 -39.65 31.72 -28.28
C ILE A 95 -39.12 33.15 -28.24
N CYS A 96 -38.95 33.70 -27.04
CA CYS A 96 -38.10 34.88 -26.86
C CYS A 96 -36.64 34.43 -26.68
N SER A 97 -35.70 35.39 -26.66
CA SER A 97 -34.27 35.11 -26.51
C SER A 97 -33.88 34.46 -25.17
N GLN A 98 -34.76 34.51 -24.17
CA GLN A 98 -34.53 34.03 -22.80
C GLN A 98 -35.34 32.77 -22.44
N CYS A 99 -36.12 32.23 -23.39
CA CYS A 99 -36.83 30.98 -23.18
C CYS A 99 -35.85 29.79 -23.09
N TYR A 100 -36.00 28.94 -22.09
CA TYR A 100 -35.36 27.62 -22.05
C TYR A 100 -36.35 26.49 -22.32
N CYS A 101 -35.82 25.41 -22.91
CA CYS A 101 -36.53 24.17 -23.11
C CYS A 101 -36.62 23.39 -21.79
N TYR A 102 -37.86 23.17 -21.31
CA TYR A 102 -38.11 22.48 -20.05
C TYR A 102 -37.47 21.09 -19.97
N ILE A 103 -37.47 20.33 -21.07
CA ILE A 103 -36.92 18.96 -21.14
C ILE A 103 -35.38 18.95 -21.19
N CYS A 104 -34.78 19.85 -21.96
CA CYS A 104 -33.34 19.83 -22.22
C CYS A 104 -32.51 20.67 -21.25
N ASP A 105 -33.14 21.57 -20.49
CA ASP A 105 -32.47 22.50 -19.57
C ASP A 105 -31.42 23.39 -20.29
N LYS A 106 -31.76 23.82 -21.51
CA LYS A 106 -30.96 24.68 -22.39
C LYS A 106 -31.84 25.71 -23.06
N LEU A 107 -31.27 26.76 -23.66
CA LEU A 107 -32.03 27.73 -24.45
C LEU A 107 -32.90 27.02 -25.50
N ALA A 108 -34.14 27.47 -25.64
CA ALA A 108 -35.10 26.86 -26.55
C ALA A 108 -34.62 26.93 -28.01
N SER A 109 -33.88 27.98 -28.38
CA SER A 109 -33.23 28.15 -29.68
C SER A 109 -32.14 27.10 -29.97
N GLU A 110 -31.53 26.52 -28.93
CA GLU A 110 -30.50 25.46 -29.05
C GLU A 110 -31.10 24.05 -28.99
N CYS A 111 -32.43 23.94 -28.81
CA CYS A 111 -33.09 22.66 -28.68
C CYS A 111 -33.35 22.05 -30.06
N GLN A 112 -32.61 20.98 -30.39
CA GLN A 112 -32.77 20.24 -31.65
C GLN A 112 -34.16 19.60 -31.80
N ASN A 113 -34.84 19.34 -30.67
CA ASN A 113 -36.16 18.72 -30.64
C ASN A 113 -37.29 19.74 -30.40
N TRP A 114 -37.02 21.05 -30.52
CA TRP A 114 -37.98 22.10 -30.17
C TRP A 114 -39.33 21.90 -30.86
N THR A 115 -39.30 21.75 -32.19
CA THR A 115 -40.46 21.51 -33.04
C THR A 115 -40.36 20.18 -33.79
N ALA A 116 -39.56 19.23 -33.28
CA ALA A 116 -39.37 17.96 -33.95
C ALA A 116 -40.69 17.16 -34.00
N PRO A 117 -41.12 16.66 -35.17
CA PRO A 117 -42.28 15.80 -35.26
C PRO A 117 -42.10 14.55 -34.39
N SER A 118 -43.18 14.06 -33.76
CA SER A 118 -43.26 12.89 -32.86
C SER A 118 -42.72 13.05 -31.44
N PHE A 119 -41.81 14.01 -31.20
CA PHE A 119 -41.34 14.35 -29.86
C PHE A 119 -41.01 15.84 -29.71
N CYS A 120 -42.03 16.66 -29.82
CA CYS A 120 -41.94 18.11 -29.76
C CYS A 120 -41.77 18.62 -28.32
N HIS A 121 -40.62 19.23 -28.02
CA HIS A 121 -40.34 19.75 -26.68
C HIS A 121 -41.05 21.08 -26.38
N SER A 122 -41.49 21.82 -27.40
CA SER A 122 -42.15 23.12 -27.21
C SER A 122 -43.45 23.05 -26.42
N ASN A 123 -44.08 21.88 -26.33
CA ASN A 123 -45.31 21.65 -25.54
C ASN A 123 -45.03 21.29 -24.06
N ALA A 124 -43.77 21.13 -23.66
CA ALA A 124 -43.43 20.59 -22.36
C ALA A 124 -43.60 21.60 -21.22
N HIS A 125 -44.22 21.18 -20.11
CA HIS A 125 -44.46 22.03 -18.95
C HIS A 125 -44.45 21.28 -17.62
N ASN A 126 -44.17 22.01 -16.52
CA ASN A 126 -44.02 21.43 -15.17
C ASN A 126 -45.33 20.94 -14.52
N LYS A 127 -46.49 21.29 -15.06
CA LYS A 127 -47.79 20.82 -14.52
C LYS A 127 -48.20 19.42 -15.01
N SER A 128 -47.56 18.90 -16.06
CA SER A 128 -47.84 17.56 -16.58
C SER A 128 -46.96 16.52 -15.91
N LYS A 129 -47.56 15.39 -15.52
CA LYS A 129 -46.84 14.24 -14.97
C LYS A 129 -45.96 13.61 -16.05
N PHE A 130 -46.52 13.46 -17.26
CA PHE A 130 -45.79 12.91 -18.41
C PHE A 130 -44.55 13.75 -18.74
N TRP A 131 -44.67 15.08 -18.86
CA TRP A 131 -43.54 15.94 -19.20
C TRP A 131 -42.48 16.01 -18.09
N LYS A 132 -42.88 15.90 -16.82
CA LYS A 132 -41.95 15.72 -15.70
C LYS A 132 -41.15 14.43 -15.84
N GLU A 133 -41.81 13.30 -16.10
CA GLU A 133 -41.14 12.01 -16.30
C GLU A 133 -40.20 12.05 -17.53
N GLN A 134 -40.59 12.72 -18.62
CA GLN A 134 -39.72 12.90 -19.80
C GLN A 134 -38.52 13.79 -19.49
N ARG A 135 -38.70 14.87 -18.73
CA ARG A 135 -37.61 15.73 -18.28
C ARG A 135 -36.65 14.96 -17.39
N ASP A 136 -37.18 14.21 -16.42
CA ASP A 136 -36.39 13.43 -15.50
C ASP A 136 -35.58 12.38 -16.26
N PHE A 137 -36.18 11.68 -17.23
CA PHE A 137 -35.49 10.75 -18.11
C PHE A 137 -34.40 11.43 -18.95
N ALA A 138 -34.68 12.60 -19.53
CA ALA A 138 -33.70 13.37 -20.31
C ALA A 138 -32.52 13.86 -19.47
N LEU A 139 -32.77 14.30 -18.24
CA LEU A 139 -31.75 14.77 -17.28
C LEU A 139 -30.90 13.64 -16.73
N VAL A 140 -31.49 12.47 -16.48
CA VAL A 140 -30.77 11.26 -16.04
C VAL A 140 -29.92 10.71 -17.21
N GLY A 141 -30.45 10.71 -18.43
CA GLY A 141 -29.74 10.27 -19.63
C GLY A 141 -29.17 8.86 -19.50
N VAL A 142 -27.89 8.68 -19.86
CA VAL A 142 -27.21 7.37 -19.79
C VAL A 142 -27.18 6.80 -18.36
N LEU A 143 -27.33 7.62 -17.32
CA LEU A 143 -27.29 7.17 -15.93
C LEU A 143 -28.50 6.34 -15.52
N VAL A 144 -29.57 6.33 -16.33
CA VAL A 144 -30.80 5.59 -16.04
C VAL A 144 -30.52 4.09 -15.94
N MET A 145 -29.48 3.61 -16.65
CA MET A 145 -29.08 2.22 -16.59
C MET A 145 -28.65 1.77 -15.19
N PHE A 146 -28.19 2.69 -14.34
CA PHE A 146 -27.78 2.42 -12.97
C PHE A 146 -28.93 2.46 -11.96
N ASN A 147 -30.17 2.74 -12.42
CA ASN A 147 -31.34 2.90 -11.56
C ASN A 147 -31.14 3.98 -10.47
N LEU A 148 -30.50 5.09 -10.86
CA LEU A 148 -30.26 6.25 -10.02
C LEU A 148 -31.47 7.19 -10.07
N ASP A 149 -31.82 7.73 -8.91
CA ASP A 149 -32.87 8.75 -8.81
C ASP A 149 -32.23 10.13 -9.01
N LEU A 150 -33.01 11.14 -9.41
CA LEU A 150 -32.47 12.50 -9.60
C LEU A 150 -31.80 13.07 -8.34
N THR A 151 -32.25 12.66 -7.16
CA THR A 151 -31.65 13.03 -5.87
C THR A 151 -30.28 12.41 -5.64
N ASP A 152 -29.97 11.29 -6.29
CA ASP A 152 -28.64 10.67 -6.21
C ASP A 152 -27.63 11.36 -7.15
N ILE A 153 -28.12 12.02 -8.21
CA ILE A 153 -27.30 12.50 -9.34
C ILE A 153 -26.72 13.89 -9.05
N ASP A 154 -25.48 13.89 -8.60
CA ASP A 154 -24.65 15.09 -8.46
C ASP A 154 -23.79 15.37 -9.71
N ALA A 155 -22.99 16.44 -9.65
CA ALA A 155 -22.10 16.86 -10.74
C ALA A 155 -21.09 15.77 -11.14
N ASP A 156 -20.62 14.96 -10.18
CA ASP A 156 -19.65 13.88 -10.44
C ASP A 156 -20.31 12.75 -11.23
N LEU A 157 -21.50 12.31 -10.83
CA LEU A 157 -22.22 11.28 -11.57
C LEU A 157 -22.61 11.77 -12.97
N ARG A 158 -23.02 13.05 -13.13
CA ARG A 158 -23.26 13.66 -14.46
C ARG A 158 -22.02 13.67 -15.34
N ARG A 159 -20.85 13.99 -14.77
CA ARG A 159 -19.56 13.90 -15.47
C ARG A 159 -19.27 12.48 -15.92
N GLY A 160 -19.45 11.49 -15.03
CA GLY A 160 -19.30 10.07 -15.34
C GLY A 160 -20.20 9.62 -16.48
N GLY A 161 -21.48 10.02 -16.46
CA GLY A 161 -22.42 9.75 -17.54
C GLY A 161 -21.99 10.39 -18.87
N SER A 162 -21.54 11.64 -18.84
CA SER A 162 -21.08 12.36 -20.03
C SER A 162 -19.83 11.73 -20.68
N LEU A 163 -18.92 11.18 -19.88
CA LEU A 163 -17.77 10.44 -20.38
C LEU A 163 -18.18 9.06 -20.91
N LEU A 164 -19.05 8.36 -20.18
CA LEU A 164 -19.56 7.05 -20.56
C LEU A 164 -20.29 7.08 -21.91
N ILE A 165 -21.15 8.09 -22.16
CA ILE A 165 -21.86 8.19 -23.43
C ILE A 165 -20.91 8.41 -24.61
N LYS A 166 -19.85 9.22 -24.44
CA LYS A 166 -18.81 9.42 -25.47
C LYS A 166 -18.05 8.11 -25.74
N PHE A 167 -17.74 7.36 -24.68
CA PHE A 167 -17.08 6.07 -24.78
C PHE A 167 -17.95 5.04 -25.52
N ILE A 168 -19.23 4.90 -25.18
CA ILE A 168 -20.16 3.96 -25.83
C ILE A 168 -20.20 4.20 -27.34
N HIS A 169 -20.30 5.46 -27.80
CA HIS A 169 -20.29 5.78 -29.22
C HIS A 169 -19.00 5.33 -29.92
N LYS A 170 -17.83 5.62 -29.33
CA LYS A 170 -16.54 5.18 -29.87
C LYS A 170 -16.40 3.66 -29.85
N LEU A 171 -16.84 3.01 -28.77
CA LEU A 171 -16.77 1.57 -28.60
C LEU A 171 -17.64 0.84 -29.62
N SER A 172 -18.86 1.31 -29.86
CA SER A 172 -19.75 0.75 -30.88
C SER A 172 -19.12 0.81 -32.27
N ALA A 173 -18.50 1.94 -32.64
CA ALA A 173 -17.81 2.07 -33.91
C ALA A 173 -16.65 1.08 -34.06
N GLU A 174 -15.79 0.95 -33.05
CA GLU A 174 -14.66 0.00 -33.08
C GLU A 174 -15.11 -1.46 -33.01
N TYR A 175 -16.15 -1.77 -32.23
CA TYR A 175 -16.70 -3.11 -32.14
C TYR A 175 -17.35 -3.55 -33.45
N ASN A 176 -18.02 -2.64 -34.16
CA ASN A 176 -18.53 -2.93 -35.50
C ASN A 176 -17.42 -3.26 -36.49
N LYS A 177 -16.26 -2.57 -36.43
CA LYS A 177 -15.08 -2.94 -37.23
C LYS A 177 -14.57 -4.34 -36.87
N TYR A 178 -14.52 -4.66 -35.58
CA TYR A 178 -14.21 -6.02 -35.13
C TYR A 178 -15.17 -7.05 -35.73
N LEU A 179 -16.49 -6.80 -35.73
CA LEU A 179 -17.50 -7.71 -36.29
C LEU A 179 -17.43 -7.87 -37.81
N LEU A 180 -16.92 -6.89 -38.55
CA LEU A 180 -16.68 -7.01 -40.00
C LEU A 180 -15.50 -7.95 -40.31
N GLY A 181 -14.52 -7.98 -39.39
CA GLY A 181 -13.30 -8.77 -39.50
C GLY A 181 -12.36 -8.32 -40.64
N GLU A 182 -11.12 -8.77 -40.55
CA GLU A 182 -10.07 -8.48 -41.53
C GLU A 182 -9.99 -9.60 -42.55
N ARG A 183 -10.06 -9.26 -43.84
CA ARG A 183 -9.74 -10.18 -44.93
C ARG A 183 -8.24 -10.13 -45.16
N MET A 184 -7.56 -11.28 -45.05
CA MET A 184 -6.14 -11.35 -45.40
C MET A 184 -5.99 -11.25 -46.92
N LEU A 185 -5.21 -10.27 -47.38
CA LEU A 185 -4.77 -10.21 -48.78
C LEU A 185 -3.87 -11.42 -49.07
N PRO A 186 -3.91 -11.97 -50.30
CA PRO A 186 -3.15 -13.14 -50.65
C PRO A 186 -1.65 -12.87 -50.52
N ASN A 187 -0.99 -13.46 -49.52
CA ASN A 187 0.45 -13.63 -49.59
C ASN A 187 0.73 -14.55 -50.79
N ARG A 188 1.56 -14.09 -51.72
CA ARG A 188 2.06 -14.84 -52.88
C ARG A 188 3.03 -15.96 -52.44
N HIS A 189 2.61 -16.84 -51.53
CA HIS A 189 3.38 -18.02 -51.18
C HIS A 189 2.85 -19.24 -51.93
N GLU A 190 3.79 -20.01 -52.48
CA GLU A 190 3.55 -21.25 -53.21
C GLU A 190 2.70 -22.21 -52.38
N CYS A 191 1.74 -22.88 -53.02
CA CYS A 191 0.92 -23.88 -52.36
C CYS A 191 1.78 -25.07 -51.94
N PHE A 192 1.84 -25.39 -50.64
CA PHE A 192 2.45 -26.63 -50.13
C PHE A 192 1.50 -27.84 -50.18
N CYS A 193 0.39 -27.72 -50.89
CA CYS A 193 -0.47 -28.84 -51.22
C CYS A 193 0.28 -29.84 -52.13
N TYR A 194 -0.04 -31.13 -52.02
CA TYR A 194 0.67 -32.21 -52.74
C TYR A 194 0.76 -32.01 -54.27
N THR A 195 -0.11 -31.16 -54.84
CA THR A 195 -0.09 -30.72 -56.23
C THR A 195 0.43 -29.28 -56.31
N LYS A 196 1.64 -29.08 -56.88
CA LYS A 196 2.21 -27.75 -57.19
C LYS A 196 1.38 -27.04 -58.27
N LEU A 197 0.18 -26.58 -57.92
CA LEU A 197 -0.71 -25.81 -58.79
C LEU A 197 -0.39 -24.31 -58.68
N ALA A 198 -0.67 -23.56 -59.75
CA ALA A 198 -0.48 -22.11 -59.78
C ALA A 198 -1.34 -21.41 -58.69
N PRO A 199 -0.94 -20.22 -58.20
CA PRO A 199 -1.71 -19.47 -57.21
C PRO A 199 -3.17 -19.30 -57.65
N GLY A 200 -4.11 -19.74 -56.80
CA GLY A 200 -5.56 -19.64 -57.07
C GLY A 200 -6.23 -20.91 -57.65
N GLN A 201 -5.48 -21.99 -57.89
CA GLN A 201 -6.04 -23.24 -58.47
C GLN A 201 -6.21 -24.38 -57.46
N CYS A 202 -5.79 -24.21 -56.20
CA CYS A 202 -5.99 -25.21 -55.14
C CYS A 202 -7.21 -24.87 -54.29
N ASN A 203 -8.25 -25.70 -54.31
CA ASN A 203 -9.48 -25.51 -53.52
C ASN A 203 -9.24 -25.44 -52.00
N ILE A 204 -8.23 -26.16 -51.47
CA ILE A 204 -7.87 -26.14 -50.04
C ILE A 204 -7.23 -24.79 -49.66
N CYS A 205 -6.36 -24.26 -50.52
CA CYS A 205 -5.80 -22.92 -50.31
C CYS A 205 -6.83 -21.82 -50.56
N LEU A 206 -7.74 -21.98 -51.53
CA LEU A 206 -8.82 -21.04 -51.81
C LEU A 206 -9.79 -20.88 -50.61
N GLN A 207 -10.10 -21.99 -49.94
CA GLN A 207 -10.91 -21.99 -48.71
C GLN A 207 -10.18 -21.35 -47.52
N ARG A 208 -8.87 -21.58 -47.36
CA ARG A 208 -8.05 -20.88 -46.34
C ARG A 208 -7.82 -19.39 -46.69
N GLN A 209 -7.92 -19.01 -47.97
CA GLN A 209 -7.74 -17.64 -48.48
C GLN A 209 -8.97 -16.74 -48.27
N THR A 210 -10.16 -17.31 -48.01
CA THR A 210 -11.41 -16.56 -47.77
C THR A 210 -11.73 -16.40 -46.28
N GLU A 211 -10.83 -16.83 -45.40
CA GLU A 211 -11.09 -16.85 -43.96
C GLU A 211 -10.93 -15.46 -43.33
N VAL A 212 -12.04 -14.94 -42.81
CA VAL A 212 -12.09 -13.65 -42.10
C VAL A 212 -11.47 -13.80 -40.72
N ILE A 213 -10.54 -12.91 -40.37
CA ILE A 213 -9.87 -12.89 -39.06
C ILE A 213 -10.46 -11.78 -38.20
N TYR A 214 -10.96 -12.13 -37.02
CA TYR A 214 -11.55 -11.18 -36.08
C TYR A 214 -10.54 -10.81 -34.99
N ARG A 215 -9.93 -9.61 -35.04
CA ARG A 215 -8.95 -9.15 -34.05
C ARG A 215 -9.56 -8.18 -33.04
N TYR A 216 -9.63 -8.59 -31.77
CA TYR A 216 -10.21 -7.77 -30.70
C TYR A 216 -9.28 -6.67 -30.16
N SER A 217 -8.03 -6.57 -30.67
CA SER A 217 -6.98 -5.71 -30.11
C SER A 217 -7.32 -4.21 -30.14
N ALA A 218 -7.97 -3.73 -31.20
CA ALA A 218 -8.37 -2.32 -31.28
C ALA A 218 -9.42 -1.97 -30.22
N VAL A 219 -10.42 -2.84 -30.04
CA VAL A 219 -11.44 -2.71 -28.99
C VAL A 219 -10.79 -2.77 -27.60
N PHE A 220 -9.88 -3.74 -27.37
CA PHE A 220 -9.14 -3.85 -26.11
C PHE A 220 -8.37 -2.55 -25.78
N THR A 221 -7.63 -1.99 -26.74
CA THR A 221 -6.88 -0.74 -26.55
C THR A 221 -7.80 0.43 -26.24
N LEU A 222 -8.92 0.56 -26.96
CA LEU A 222 -9.91 1.61 -26.70
C LEU A 222 -10.46 1.52 -25.27
N VAL A 223 -10.85 0.32 -24.82
CA VAL A 223 -11.34 0.09 -23.45
C VAL A 223 -10.24 0.41 -22.45
N MET A 224 -9.01 -0.09 -22.65
CA MET A 224 -7.89 0.17 -21.75
C MET A 224 -7.59 1.66 -21.57
N ASN A 225 -7.65 2.45 -22.65
CA ASN A 225 -7.47 3.90 -22.58
C ASN A 225 -8.57 4.56 -21.75
N PHE A 226 -9.82 4.14 -21.93
CA PHE A 226 -10.93 4.63 -21.12
C PHE A 226 -10.80 4.25 -19.63
N LEU A 227 -10.28 3.05 -19.33
CA LEU A 227 -9.96 2.65 -17.95
C LEU A 227 -8.81 3.49 -17.37
N ASN A 228 -7.82 3.87 -18.18
CA ASN A 228 -6.74 4.78 -17.74
C ASN A 228 -7.29 6.18 -17.44
N GLU A 229 -8.24 6.69 -18.24
CA GLU A 229 -8.93 7.94 -17.97
C GLU A 229 -9.71 7.86 -16.65
N ALA A 230 -10.44 6.76 -16.41
CA ALA A 230 -11.17 6.54 -15.17
C ALA A 230 -10.26 6.53 -13.92
N ASP A 231 -8.99 6.12 -14.05
CA ASP A 231 -8.04 6.14 -12.94
C ASP A 231 -7.66 7.57 -12.49
N GLN A 232 -7.88 8.59 -13.33
CA GLN A 232 -7.62 10.00 -13.05
C GLN A 232 -8.86 10.77 -12.54
N GLU A 233 -10.03 10.14 -12.57
CA GLU A 233 -11.29 10.77 -12.22
C GLU A 233 -11.63 10.59 -10.73
N ASN A 234 -12.56 11.41 -10.22
CA ASN A 234 -13.05 11.26 -8.86
C ASN A 234 -13.82 9.93 -8.68
N PRO A 235 -13.98 9.42 -7.44
CA PRO A 235 -14.49 8.07 -7.23
C PRO A 235 -15.90 7.79 -7.79
N LYS A 236 -16.81 8.77 -7.72
CA LYS A 236 -18.17 8.63 -8.26
C LYS A 236 -18.16 8.55 -9.79
N THR A 237 -17.42 9.47 -10.42
CA THR A 237 -17.21 9.51 -11.88
C THR A 237 -16.58 8.21 -12.38
N ALA A 238 -15.49 7.79 -11.75
CA ALA A 238 -14.76 6.58 -12.11
C ALA A 238 -15.63 5.32 -11.94
N ALA A 239 -16.44 5.21 -10.88
CA ALA A 239 -17.32 4.06 -10.69
C ALA A 239 -18.35 3.92 -11.83
N VAL A 240 -18.97 5.03 -12.25
CA VAL A 240 -19.89 5.05 -13.40
C VAL A 240 -19.19 4.61 -14.68
N MET A 241 -18.00 5.15 -14.96
CA MET A 241 -17.21 4.77 -16.14
C MET A 241 -16.89 3.28 -16.15
N LEU A 242 -16.36 2.75 -15.04
CA LEU A 242 -15.95 1.36 -14.91
C LEU A 242 -17.13 0.38 -15.03
N LEU A 243 -18.23 0.65 -14.34
CA LEU A 243 -19.43 -0.19 -14.40
C LEU A 243 -20.09 -0.15 -15.78
N GLY A 244 -20.16 1.04 -16.40
CA GLY A 244 -20.64 1.20 -17.76
C GLY A 244 -19.78 0.41 -18.75
N ALA A 245 -18.45 0.53 -18.68
CA ALA A 245 -17.53 -0.25 -19.51
C ALA A 245 -17.71 -1.76 -19.31
N ALA A 246 -17.88 -2.22 -18.08
CA ALA A 246 -18.14 -3.64 -17.77
C ALA A 246 -19.41 -4.15 -18.45
N LYS A 247 -20.49 -3.37 -18.40
CA LYS A 247 -21.75 -3.71 -19.06
C LYS A 247 -21.57 -3.84 -20.57
N GLU A 248 -20.92 -2.86 -21.21
CA GLU A 248 -20.77 -2.85 -22.66
C GLU A 248 -19.91 -4.02 -23.15
N ILE A 249 -18.75 -4.26 -22.54
CA ILE A 249 -17.86 -5.36 -22.99
C ILE A 249 -18.43 -6.76 -22.71
N ALA A 250 -19.32 -6.90 -21.71
CA ALA A 250 -20.01 -8.16 -21.44
C ALA A 250 -21.00 -8.55 -22.55
N LEU A 251 -21.49 -7.58 -23.34
CA LEU A 251 -22.40 -7.81 -24.46
C LEU A 251 -21.69 -8.24 -25.75
N HIS A 252 -20.37 -8.10 -25.81
CA HIS A 252 -19.59 -8.44 -26.99
C HIS A 252 -19.58 -9.95 -27.23
N LYS A 253 -19.73 -10.36 -28.49
CA LYS A 253 -19.78 -11.75 -28.93
C LYS A 253 -18.62 -12.04 -29.86
N ASP A 254 -18.08 -13.25 -29.75
CA ASP A 254 -17.02 -13.75 -30.62
C ASP A 254 -17.65 -14.31 -31.92
N PRO A 255 -17.40 -13.72 -33.10
CA PRO A 255 -17.92 -14.23 -34.37
C PRO A 255 -17.19 -15.50 -34.84
N SER A 256 -16.06 -15.85 -34.23
CA SER A 256 -15.25 -16.97 -34.67
C SER A 256 -15.82 -18.32 -34.23
N LEU A 257 -15.96 -19.25 -35.19
CA LEU A 257 -16.35 -20.64 -34.96
C LEU A 257 -15.15 -21.53 -34.61
N SER A 258 -13.92 -21.10 -34.96
CA SER A 258 -12.68 -21.86 -34.74
C SER A 258 -11.76 -21.14 -33.75
N TRP A 259 -11.19 -21.90 -32.81
CA TRP A 259 -10.21 -21.38 -31.86
C TRP A 259 -8.90 -21.09 -32.57
N ARG A 260 -8.58 -19.80 -32.75
CA ARG A 260 -7.27 -19.33 -33.23
C ARG A 260 -6.52 -18.61 -32.11
N ASN A 261 -5.22 -18.89 -31.98
CA ASN A 261 -4.35 -18.19 -31.05
C ASN A 261 -3.98 -16.80 -31.60
N LEU A 262 -4.84 -15.82 -31.36
CA LEU A 262 -4.66 -14.41 -31.78
C LEU A 262 -3.89 -13.55 -30.75
N GLY A 263 -3.25 -14.19 -29.76
CA GLY A 263 -2.58 -13.52 -28.63
C GLY A 263 -3.55 -13.03 -27.56
N GLN A 264 -2.99 -12.52 -26.44
CA GLN A 264 -3.77 -12.13 -25.24
C GLN A 264 -4.78 -11.00 -25.51
N ASN A 265 -4.44 -10.04 -26.38
CA ASN A 265 -5.29 -8.88 -26.67
C ASN A 265 -6.16 -9.06 -27.92
N GLY A 266 -5.84 -10.05 -28.77
CA GLY A 266 -6.54 -10.29 -30.03
C GLY A 266 -7.75 -11.22 -29.91
N SER A 267 -7.78 -12.07 -28.88
CA SER A 267 -8.90 -12.98 -28.61
C SER A 267 -9.88 -12.38 -27.60
N LEU A 268 -11.16 -12.25 -27.98
CA LEU A 268 -12.22 -11.73 -27.10
C LEU A 268 -12.30 -12.53 -25.80
N LYS A 269 -12.23 -13.86 -25.88
CA LYS A 269 -12.34 -14.77 -24.71
C LYS A 269 -11.20 -14.63 -23.69
N VAL A 270 -10.11 -13.97 -24.05
CA VAL A 270 -8.97 -13.69 -23.16
C VAL A 270 -8.93 -12.21 -22.77
N ALA A 271 -9.16 -11.32 -23.73
CA ALA A 271 -9.14 -9.88 -23.56
C ALA A 271 -10.24 -9.40 -22.60
N VAL A 272 -11.48 -9.88 -22.75
CA VAL A 272 -12.61 -9.44 -21.91
C VAL A 272 -12.43 -9.84 -20.44
N PRO A 273 -12.03 -11.07 -20.08
CA PRO A 273 -11.70 -11.40 -18.70
C PRO A 273 -10.58 -10.54 -18.10
N CYS A 274 -9.53 -10.23 -18.86
CA CYS A 274 -8.45 -9.35 -18.42
C CYS A 274 -8.95 -7.93 -18.11
N LEU A 275 -9.79 -7.36 -18.99
CA LEU A 275 -10.44 -6.07 -18.74
C LEU A 275 -11.36 -6.12 -17.51
N MET A 276 -12.14 -7.19 -17.38
CA MET A 276 -13.08 -7.36 -16.28
C MET A 276 -12.37 -7.54 -14.93
N GLU A 277 -11.23 -8.22 -14.90
CA GLU A 277 -10.37 -8.30 -13.71
C GLU A 277 -9.85 -6.92 -13.29
N ARG A 278 -9.39 -6.10 -14.24
CA ARG A 278 -8.96 -4.72 -13.97
C ARG A 278 -10.11 -3.88 -13.41
N ILE A 279 -11.28 -3.93 -14.06
CA ILE A 279 -12.48 -3.18 -13.65
C ILE A 279 -12.91 -3.60 -12.24
N THR A 280 -13.11 -4.90 -12.01
CA THR A 280 -13.60 -5.41 -10.73
C THR A 280 -12.61 -5.17 -9.60
N THR A 281 -11.30 -5.32 -9.84
CA THR A 281 -10.26 -5.01 -8.84
C THR A 281 -10.28 -3.54 -8.44
N ARG A 282 -10.45 -2.63 -9.40
CA ARG A 282 -10.52 -1.19 -9.13
C ARG A 282 -11.78 -0.83 -8.36
N LEU A 283 -12.94 -1.31 -8.80
CA LEU A 283 -14.22 -1.12 -8.11
C LEU A 283 -14.21 -1.68 -6.69
N GLN A 284 -13.71 -2.89 -6.47
CA GLN A 284 -13.56 -3.50 -5.14
C GLN A 284 -12.76 -2.61 -4.18
N ARG A 285 -11.65 -2.02 -4.66
CA ARG A 285 -10.85 -1.10 -3.84
C ARG A 285 -11.61 0.18 -3.54
N MET A 286 -12.26 0.78 -4.54
CA MET A 286 -13.02 2.02 -4.37
C MET A 286 -14.16 1.86 -3.37
N LEU A 287 -14.91 0.77 -3.41
CA LEU A 287 -16.00 0.48 -2.46
C LEU A 287 -15.53 0.39 -1.00
N VAL A 288 -14.23 0.18 -0.77
CA VAL A 288 -13.63 0.11 0.57
C VAL A 288 -12.97 1.44 0.98
N LEU A 289 -12.21 2.04 0.06
CA LEU A 289 -11.38 3.23 0.32
C LEU A 289 -12.19 4.52 0.27
N CYS A 290 -13.24 4.59 -0.54
CA CYS A 290 -14.02 5.80 -0.76
C CYS A 290 -15.33 5.75 0.04
N ASP A 291 -15.78 6.91 0.52
CA ASP A 291 -17.01 7.04 1.29
C ASP A 291 -18.19 7.32 0.36
N PHE A 292 -18.71 6.27 -0.27
CA PHE A 292 -19.94 6.35 -1.05
C PHE A 292 -21.17 6.43 -0.13
N PRO A 293 -22.20 7.23 -0.47
CA PRO A 293 -23.49 7.13 0.18
C PRO A 293 -24.01 5.68 0.12
N ASN A 294 -24.63 5.21 1.19
CA ASN A 294 -25.11 3.82 1.28
C ASN A 294 -26.05 3.45 0.12
N THR A 295 -26.94 4.36 -0.29
CA THR A 295 -27.83 4.17 -1.43
C THR A 295 -27.04 3.89 -2.72
N LEU A 296 -26.05 4.73 -3.00
CA LEU A 296 -25.19 4.62 -4.18
C LEU A 296 -24.33 3.35 -4.17
N HIS A 297 -23.75 3.01 -3.01
CA HIS A 297 -22.98 1.79 -2.82
C HIS A 297 -23.80 0.53 -3.19
N HIS A 298 -25.04 0.44 -2.68
CA HIS A 298 -25.92 -0.68 -2.99
C HIS A 298 -26.36 -0.70 -4.46
N LYS A 299 -26.70 0.47 -5.04
CA LYS A 299 -27.10 0.58 -6.46
C LYS A 299 -25.97 0.13 -7.40
N PHE A 300 -24.71 0.47 -7.11
CA PHE A 300 -23.55 0.02 -7.90
C PHE A 300 -23.32 -1.49 -7.85
N ILE A 301 -23.38 -2.10 -6.66
CA ILE A 301 -23.25 -3.56 -6.52
C ILE A 301 -24.39 -4.27 -7.26
N HIS A 302 -25.62 -3.81 -7.04
CA HIS A 302 -26.80 -4.41 -7.68
C HIS A 302 -26.78 -4.25 -9.20
N PHE A 303 -26.33 -3.11 -9.72
CA PHE A 303 -26.15 -2.90 -11.16
C PHE A 303 -25.20 -3.95 -11.76
N PHE A 304 -24.04 -4.18 -11.14
CA PHE A 304 -23.09 -5.17 -11.63
C PHE A 304 -23.64 -6.60 -11.59
N GLN A 305 -24.36 -6.96 -10.53
CA GLN A 305 -25.01 -8.28 -10.40
C GLN A 305 -26.06 -8.54 -11.50
N ARG A 306 -26.63 -7.48 -12.09
CA ARG A 306 -27.59 -7.58 -13.19
C ARG A 306 -26.96 -7.65 -14.57
N ILE A 307 -25.64 -7.48 -14.70
CA ILE A 307 -24.96 -7.62 -15.98
C ILE A 307 -25.00 -9.09 -16.39
N SER A 308 -25.52 -9.36 -17.59
CA SER A 308 -25.50 -10.69 -18.19
C SER A 308 -24.08 -11.05 -18.63
N LEU A 309 -23.32 -11.71 -17.74
CA LEU A 309 -21.95 -12.09 -18.01
C LEU A 309 -21.87 -13.26 -19.01
N PRO A 310 -20.93 -13.24 -19.97
CA PRO A 310 -20.66 -14.41 -20.81
C PRO A 310 -19.97 -15.52 -20.00
N CYS A 311 -20.01 -16.77 -20.51
CA CYS A 311 -19.50 -17.94 -19.78
C CYS A 311 -18.03 -17.82 -19.34
N HIS A 312 -17.18 -17.19 -20.16
CA HIS A 312 -15.77 -16.96 -19.87
C HIS A 312 -15.54 -15.85 -18.81
N CYS A 313 -16.60 -15.20 -18.33
CA CYS A 313 -16.58 -14.18 -17.27
C CYS A 313 -17.39 -14.57 -16.03
N TYR A 314 -17.94 -15.79 -15.92
CA TYR A 314 -18.77 -16.18 -14.76
C TYR A 314 -18.04 -16.15 -13.41
N THR A 315 -16.72 -16.23 -13.42
CA THR A 315 -15.88 -16.04 -12.23
C THR A 315 -16.11 -14.69 -11.55
N PHE A 316 -16.57 -13.67 -12.29
CA PHE A 316 -16.77 -12.32 -11.78
C PHE A 316 -18.13 -12.07 -11.12
N SER A 317 -19.10 -12.98 -11.23
CA SER A 317 -20.51 -12.76 -10.85
C SER A 317 -20.72 -12.22 -9.43
N ASN A 318 -19.84 -12.59 -8.49
CA ASN A 318 -19.91 -12.19 -7.08
C ASN A 318 -18.73 -11.33 -6.63
N CYS A 319 -17.89 -10.83 -7.55
CA CYS A 319 -16.68 -10.10 -7.20
C CYS A 319 -16.96 -8.78 -6.48
N LEU A 320 -18.08 -8.11 -6.78
CA LEU A 320 -18.46 -6.86 -6.10
C LEU A 320 -19.29 -7.06 -4.83
N ASN A 321 -19.44 -8.28 -4.32
CA ASN A 321 -20.09 -8.54 -3.03
C ASN A 321 -19.17 -8.14 -1.85
N VAL A 322 -18.74 -6.88 -1.85
CA VAL A 322 -17.89 -6.27 -0.84
C VAL A 322 -18.76 -5.91 0.36
N MET A 323 -18.36 -6.38 1.55
CA MET A 323 -19.07 -6.01 2.77
C MET A 323 -18.85 -4.52 3.07
N PRO A 324 -19.89 -3.70 3.29
CA PRO A 324 -19.69 -2.33 3.76
C PRO A 324 -19.10 -2.32 5.19
N TRP A 325 -18.54 -1.18 5.60
CA TRP A 325 -17.89 -1.03 6.92
C TRP A 325 -18.83 -1.24 8.12
N ASP A 326 -20.13 -0.98 7.93
CA ASP A 326 -21.20 -1.18 8.91
C ASP A 326 -21.78 -2.61 8.90
N HIS A 327 -21.27 -3.50 8.06
CA HIS A 327 -21.73 -4.89 8.03
C HIS A 327 -21.44 -5.62 9.35
N GLY A 328 -22.48 -6.10 10.03
CA GLY A 328 -22.38 -6.61 11.40
C GLY A 328 -21.32 -7.70 11.65
N LEU A 329 -21.04 -8.60 10.69
CA LEU A 329 -19.95 -9.59 10.86
C LEU A 329 -18.56 -8.92 10.84
N LEU A 330 -18.36 -7.95 9.96
CA LEU A 330 -17.10 -7.22 9.87
C LEU A 330 -16.93 -6.35 11.12
N THR A 331 -17.96 -5.59 11.49
CA THR A 331 -17.93 -4.71 12.67
C THR A 331 -17.65 -5.47 13.97
N THR A 332 -18.24 -6.65 14.16
CA THR A 332 -17.98 -7.50 15.35
C THR A 332 -16.54 -8.03 15.38
N VAL A 333 -15.95 -8.33 14.22
CA VAL A 333 -14.52 -8.68 14.12
C VAL A 333 -13.64 -7.48 14.48
N LEU A 334 -13.87 -6.32 13.87
CA LEU A 334 -13.08 -5.10 14.10
C LEU A 334 -13.14 -4.65 15.57
N LYS A 335 -14.31 -4.77 16.21
CA LYS A 335 -14.50 -4.50 17.65
C LYS A 335 -13.91 -5.58 18.57
N GLY A 336 -13.48 -6.72 18.04
CA GLY A 336 -12.91 -7.84 18.80
C GLY A 336 -13.95 -8.72 19.51
N GLN A 337 -15.24 -8.53 19.23
CA GLN A 337 -16.33 -9.36 19.75
C GLN A 337 -16.41 -10.72 19.05
N ASN A 338 -15.94 -10.80 17.80
CA ASN A 338 -15.83 -12.04 17.05
C ASN A 338 -14.39 -12.30 16.59
N ILE A 339 -13.61 -12.99 17.42
CA ILE A 339 -12.20 -13.30 17.12
C ILE A 339 -12.01 -14.37 16.04
N THR A 340 -13.06 -15.14 15.72
CA THR A 340 -12.98 -16.24 14.74
C THR A 340 -13.33 -15.80 13.33
N GLY A 341 -14.03 -14.68 13.18
CA GLY A 341 -14.64 -14.27 11.91
C GLY A 341 -15.77 -15.18 11.47
N GLN A 342 -16.39 -15.94 12.37
CA GLN A 342 -17.45 -16.89 12.04
C GLN A 342 -18.74 -16.57 12.79
N ARG A 343 -19.88 -16.65 12.11
CA ARG A 343 -21.21 -16.57 12.73
C ARG A 343 -22.12 -17.67 12.21
N THR A 344 -23.00 -18.17 13.05
CA THR A 344 -24.08 -19.08 12.61
C THR A 344 -25.27 -18.22 12.21
N HIS A 345 -25.72 -18.36 10.97
CA HIS A 345 -26.90 -17.67 10.45
C HIS A 345 -27.84 -18.71 9.84
N LYS A 346 -29.06 -18.83 10.39
CA LYS A 346 -30.08 -19.82 9.96
C LYS A 346 -29.51 -21.25 9.89
N GLY A 347 -28.78 -21.66 10.93
CA GLY A 347 -28.14 -22.99 11.02
C GLY A 347 -26.90 -23.19 10.16
N ARG A 348 -26.53 -22.25 9.27
CA ARG A 348 -25.32 -22.33 8.43
C ARG A 348 -24.19 -21.47 8.99
N LYS A 349 -22.98 -22.03 8.96
CA LYS A 349 -21.77 -21.33 9.42
C LYS A 349 -21.23 -20.41 8.31
N VAL A 350 -21.27 -19.11 8.54
CA VAL A 350 -20.75 -18.08 7.63
C VAL A 350 -19.41 -17.59 8.16
N SER A 351 -18.39 -17.57 7.30
CA SER A 351 -17.06 -17.01 7.64
C SER A 351 -16.88 -15.65 6.96
N LEU A 352 -16.09 -14.77 7.56
CA LEU A 352 -15.64 -13.51 6.96
C LEU A 352 -14.68 -13.85 5.80
N TRP A 353 -15.21 -13.79 4.58
CA TRP A 353 -14.50 -14.11 3.36
C TRP A 353 -14.49 -12.90 2.45
N GLU A 354 -13.30 -12.47 2.03
CA GLU A 354 -13.15 -11.31 1.17
C GLU A 354 -12.14 -11.56 0.05
N ALA A 355 -12.33 -10.88 -1.08
CA ALA A 355 -11.37 -10.90 -2.17
C ALA A 355 -10.07 -10.20 -1.75
N PHE A 356 -8.95 -10.63 -2.31
CA PHE A 356 -7.65 -10.07 -1.95
C PHE A 356 -7.52 -8.55 -2.16
N PRO A 357 -8.05 -7.95 -3.25
CA PRO A 357 -8.04 -6.50 -3.42
C PRO A 357 -8.80 -5.73 -2.32
N VAL A 358 -9.87 -6.33 -1.77
CA VAL A 358 -10.65 -5.79 -0.64
C VAL A 358 -9.81 -5.83 0.64
N ILE A 359 -9.16 -6.97 0.93
CA ILE A 359 -8.26 -7.11 2.08
C ILE A 359 -7.15 -6.04 2.04
N ARG A 360 -6.49 -5.88 0.90
CA ARG A 360 -5.46 -4.86 0.70
C ARG A 360 -6.02 -3.45 0.98
N ALA A 361 -7.17 -3.12 0.41
CA ALA A 361 -7.81 -1.82 0.61
C ALA A 361 -8.20 -1.57 2.08
N ARG A 362 -8.69 -2.60 2.79
CA ARG A 362 -9.02 -2.47 4.22
C ARG A 362 -7.80 -2.20 5.06
N VAL A 363 -6.72 -2.96 4.84
CA VAL A 363 -5.46 -2.75 5.56
C VAL A 363 -4.92 -1.35 5.28
N GLU A 364 -4.88 -0.93 4.01
CA GLU A 364 -4.44 0.41 3.60
C GLU A 364 -5.23 1.53 4.29
N ARG A 365 -6.56 1.45 4.32
CA ARG A 365 -7.40 2.45 5.01
C ARG A 365 -7.12 2.48 6.52
N LEU A 366 -7.03 1.31 7.16
CA LEU A 366 -6.77 1.22 8.60
C LEU A 366 -5.34 1.65 8.95
N GLU A 367 -4.35 1.40 8.08
CA GLU A 367 -2.97 1.87 8.23
C GLU A 367 -2.89 3.39 8.19
N ASN A 368 -3.61 4.02 7.25
CA ASN A 368 -3.69 5.49 7.14
C ASN A 368 -4.37 6.12 8.38
N GLN A 369 -5.30 5.40 8.99
CA GLN A 369 -5.98 5.81 10.22
C GLN A 369 -5.22 5.41 11.50
N GLN A 370 -4.08 4.73 11.39
CA GLN A 370 -3.32 4.18 12.52
C GLN A 370 -4.13 3.23 13.43
N HIS A 371 -5.18 2.61 12.89
CA HIS A 371 -6.06 1.65 13.57
C HIS A 371 -5.44 0.24 13.57
N TYR A 372 -4.23 0.11 14.11
CA TYR A 372 -3.44 -1.13 14.06
C TYR A 372 -4.10 -2.31 14.79
N LYS A 373 -4.91 -2.04 15.82
CA LYS A 373 -5.63 -3.07 16.60
C LYS A 373 -6.69 -3.76 15.75
N GLU A 374 -7.43 -2.97 15.00
CA GLU A 374 -8.45 -3.39 14.06
C GLU A 374 -7.83 -4.21 12.92
N ILE A 375 -6.66 -3.81 12.40
CA ILE A 375 -5.91 -4.58 11.40
C ILE A 375 -5.57 -5.96 11.94
N VAL A 376 -4.99 -6.05 13.15
CA VAL A 376 -4.61 -7.33 13.75
C VAL A 376 -5.83 -8.23 13.93
N ARG A 377 -6.95 -7.70 14.42
CA ARG A 377 -8.20 -8.46 14.59
C ARG A 377 -8.73 -8.97 13.25
N TYR A 378 -8.78 -8.08 12.26
CA TYR A 378 -9.25 -8.38 10.91
C TYR A 378 -8.39 -9.46 10.24
N LEU A 379 -7.07 -9.30 10.21
CA LEU A 379 -6.15 -10.24 9.57
C LEU A 379 -6.15 -11.61 10.25
N LYS A 380 -6.37 -11.68 11.57
CA LYS A 380 -6.53 -12.96 12.29
C LYS A 380 -7.80 -13.72 11.86
N ALA A 381 -8.87 -13.01 11.51
CA ALA A 381 -10.20 -13.58 11.27
C ALA A 381 -10.54 -13.81 9.78
N VAL A 382 -10.06 -12.94 8.89
CA VAL A 382 -10.44 -12.95 7.46
C VAL A 382 -9.88 -14.17 6.71
N LYS A 383 -10.68 -14.66 5.76
CA LYS A 383 -10.32 -15.70 4.79
C LYS A 383 -10.34 -15.15 3.37
N CYS A 384 -9.50 -15.73 2.51
CA CYS A 384 -9.35 -15.34 1.12
C CYS A 384 -9.04 -16.56 0.26
N ASN A 385 -9.42 -16.52 -1.02
CA ASN A 385 -9.01 -17.53 -2.01
C ASN A 385 -7.51 -17.43 -2.32
N ASP A 386 -6.96 -16.21 -2.34
CA ASP A 386 -5.52 -16.00 -2.47
C ASP A 386 -4.83 -16.16 -1.11
N THR A 387 -4.47 -17.40 -0.80
CA THR A 387 -3.82 -17.76 0.47
C THR A 387 -2.40 -17.20 0.56
N GLN A 388 -1.71 -17.05 -0.56
CA GLN A 388 -0.34 -16.53 -0.60
C GLN A 388 -0.31 -15.01 -0.44
N GLY A 389 -1.22 -14.29 -1.10
CA GLY A 389 -1.42 -12.86 -0.87
C GLY A 389 -1.80 -12.56 0.58
N LEU A 390 -2.78 -13.28 1.13
CA LEU A 390 -3.21 -13.11 2.53
C LEU A 390 -2.08 -13.41 3.53
N LYS A 391 -1.21 -14.39 3.23
CA LYS A 391 -0.05 -14.74 4.06
C LYS A 391 0.89 -13.56 4.25
N ILE A 392 1.17 -12.80 3.19
CA ILE A 392 2.06 -11.62 3.24
C ILE A 392 1.54 -10.60 4.26
N TYR A 393 0.23 -10.38 4.31
CA TYR A 393 -0.39 -9.48 5.28
C TYR A 393 -0.40 -10.07 6.69
N LYS A 394 -0.70 -11.37 6.85
CA LYS A 394 -0.63 -12.04 8.15
C LYS A 394 0.76 -12.03 8.76
N ASP A 395 1.81 -12.10 7.94
CA ASP A 395 3.21 -11.97 8.40
C ASP A 395 3.55 -10.56 8.91
N ARG A 396 2.70 -9.55 8.66
CA ARG A 396 2.81 -8.20 9.26
C ARG A 396 2.11 -8.06 10.62
N ILE A 397 1.33 -9.05 11.07
CA ILE A 397 0.67 -9.00 12.39
C ILE A 397 1.64 -8.70 13.55
N PRO A 398 2.82 -9.34 13.64
CA PRO A 398 3.78 -9.02 14.71
C PRO A 398 4.26 -7.56 14.66
N PHE A 399 4.39 -6.98 13.47
CA PHE A 399 4.77 -5.59 13.30
C PHE A 399 3.68 -4.64 13.79
N TYR A 400 2.41 -4.88 13.42
CA TYR A 400 1.29 -4.07 13.93
C TYR A 400 1.11 -4.20 15.46
N LEU A 401 1.39 -5.38 16.03
CA LEU A 401 1.46 -5.56 17.49
C LEU A 401 2.56 -4.69 18.11
N CYS A 402 3.75 -4.62 17.50
CA CYS A 402 4.82 -3.72 17.94
C CYS A 402 4.39 -2.24 17.84
N LYS A 403 3.70 -1.85 16.76
CA LYS A 403 3.18 -0.47 16.57
C LYS A 403 2.23 -0.03 17.69
N MET A 404 1.51 -0.97 18.29
CA MET A 404 0.65 -0.72 19.44
C MET A 404 1.36 -0.75 20.79
N GLY A 405 2.68 -0.99 20.81
CA GLY A 405 3.45 -1.18 22.04
C GLY A 405 3.30 -2.57 22.69
N ASP A 406 2.60 -3.51 22.05
CA ASP A 406 2.41 -4.88 22.56
C ASP A 406 3.52 -5.81 22.05
N PHE A 407 4.73 -5.59 22.57
CA PHE A 407 5.91 -6.35 22.16
C PHE A 407 5.86 -7.82 22.61
N VAL A 408 5.14 -8.13 23.69
CA VAL A 408 5.04 -9.50 24.21
C VAL A 408 4.20 -10.36 23.28
N ASP A 409 3.03 -9.87 22.89
CA ASP A 409 2.18 -10.59 21.93
C ASP A 409 2.79 -10.57 20.54
N ALA A 410 3.50 -9.49 20.15
CA ALA A 410 4.27 -9.46 18.91
C ALA A 410 5.28 -10.62 18.87
N ALA A 411 6.13 -10.75 19.88
CA ALA A 411 7.14 -11.79 19.97
C ALA A 411 6.53 -13.20 20.01
N ARG A 412 5.36 -13.38 20.64
CA ARG A 412 4.62 -14.64 20.64
C ARG A 412 4.06 -14.97 19.24
N SER A 413 3.47 -13.98 18.59
CA SER A 413 2.79 -14.13 17.30
C SER A 413 3.72 -14.53 16.15
N LEU A 414 5.02 -14.22 16.25
CA LEU A 414 6.03 -14.67 15.28
C LEU A 414 6.08 -16.20 15.16
N PHE A 415 5.77 -16.93 16.24
CA PHE A 415 5.85 -18.39 16.30
C PHE A 415 4.49 -19.09 16.15
N LEU A 416 3.39 -18.34 16.06
CA LEU A 416 2.05 -18.94 15.90
C LEU A 416 1.75 -19.17 14.41
N PRO A 417 1.38 -20.39 14.00
CA PRO A 417 0.85 -20.61 12.66
C PRO A 417 -0.57 -20.03 12.58
N TYR A 418 -0.86 -19.25 11.54
CA TYR A 418 -2.24 -18.85 11.25
C TYR A 418 -2.91 -19.92 10.40
N SER A 419 -4.19 -20.21 10.69
CA SER A 419 -4.98 -21.25 10.05
C SER A 419 -4.81 -21.28 8.53
N ASN A 420 -4.46 -22.46 7.99
CA ASN A 420 -4.11 -22.80 6.59
C ASN A 420 -2.66 -22.53 6.14
N LEU A 421 -1.77 -22.08 7.03
CA LEU A 421 -0.34 -21.93 6.71
C LEU A 421 0.49 -23.10 7.28
N ALA A 422 1.42 -23.60 6.48
CA ALA A 422 2.30 -24.71 6.86
C ALA A 422 3.39 -24.34 7.89
N CYS A 423 3.75 -23.05 8.05
CA CYS A 423 4.80 -22.60 8.99
C CYS A 423 4.47 -21.22 9.58
N CYS A 424 5.01 -20.90 10.76
CA CYS A 424 4.87 -19.60 11.42
C CYS A 424 5.64 -18.48 10.69
N THR A 425 5.43 -17.22 11.11
CA THR A 425 6.10 -16.05 10.52
C THR A 425 7.62 -16.11 10.72
N ALA A 426 8.10 -16.63 11.86
CA ALA A 426 9.52 -16.79 12.17
C ALA A 426 10.30 -17.52 11.07
N CYS A 427 9.72 -18.53 10.41
CA CYS A 427 10.36 -19.29 9.34
C CYS A 427 10.64 -18.46 8.07
N ARG A 428 10.07 -17.25 7.96
CA ARG A 428 10.08 -16.43 6.72
C ARG A 428 10.67 -15.04 6.90
N ILE A 429 11.09 -14.71 8.11
CA ILE A 429 11.73 -13.43 8.41
C ILE A 429 13.04 -13.31 7.63
N THR A 430 13.26 -12.15 7.01
CA THR A 430 14.55 -11.81 6.38
C THR A 430 15.55 -11.30 7.42
N SER A 431 16.85 -11.31 7.09
CA SER A 431 17.89 -10.77 7.99
C SER A 431 17.63 -9.30 8.38
N THR A 432 17.15 -8.49 7.43
CA THR A 432 16.76 -7.09 7.68
C THR A 432 15.56 -6.97 8.62
N GLN A 433 14.54 -7.81 8.46
CA GLN A 433 13.39 -7.83 9.37
C GLN A 433 13.78 -8.30 10.77
N PHE A 434 14.68 -9.29 10.87
CA PHE A 434 15.22 -9.76 12.15
C PHE A 434 15.87 -8.61 12.92
N GLU A 435 16.73 -7.84 12.26
CA GLU A 435 17.38 -6.66 12.83
C GLU A 435 16.37 -5.65 13.38
N VAL A 436 15.35 -5.30 12.58
CA VAL A 436 14.30 -4.37 12.97
C VAL A 436 13.49 -4.89 14.16
N TYR A 437 13.09 -6.18 14.17
CA TYR A 437 12.38 -6.78 15.30
C TYR A 437 13.23 -6.80 16.57
N MET A 438 14.50 -7.19 16.51
CA MET A 438 15.38 -7.20 17.68
C MET A 438 15.53 -5.81 18.28
N LYS A 439 15.67 -4.79 17.43
CA LYS A 439 15.74 -3.40 17.85
C LYS A 439 14.41 -2.92 18.46
N MET A 440 13.27 -3.21 17.85
CA MET A 440 11.95 -2.88 18.41
C MET A 440 11.76 -3.50 19.79
N PHE A 441 12.08 -4.78 19.94
CA PHE A 441 11.96 -5.50 21.21
C PHE A 441 12.90 -4.99 22.30
N LYS A 442 14.12 -4.59 21.94
CA LYS A 442 15.11 -4.06 22.88
C LYS A 442 14.79 -2.65 23.37
N THR A 443 14.14 -1.84 22.54
CA THR A 443 14.03 -0.39 22.78
C THR A 443 12.61 0.10 23.00
N GLY A 444 11.60 -0.74 22.79
CA GLY A 444 10.20 -0.32 22.91
C GLY A 444 9.80 0.73 21.87
N SER A 445 10.63 0.90 20.83
CA SER A 445 10.49 1.91 19.79
C SER A 445 10.24 1.25 18.44
N VAL A 446 9.48 1.91 17.57
CA VAL A 446 9.11 1.41 16.24
C VAL A 446 9.41 2.46 15.16
N PRO A 447 9.70 2.04 13.91
CA PRO A 447 9.77 2.96 12.78
C PRO A 447 8.47 3.76 12.66
N SER A 448 8.51 5.01 12.20
CA SER A 448 7.31 5.83 12.00
C SER A 448 6.45 5.33 10.83
N GLY A 449 7.09 4.89 9.74
CA GLY A 449 6.43 4.36 8.54
C GLY A 449 5.74 3.00 8.74
N ASN A 450 4.91 2.62 7.77
CA ASN A 450 4.16 1.35 7.82
C ASN A 450 4.88 0.19 7.12
N ASP A 451 6.10 0.41 6.62
CA ASP A 451 6.99 -0.68 6.17
C ASP A 451 8.07 -0.96 7.22
N LEU A 452 8.35 -2.25 7.43
CA LEU A 452 9.48 -2.74 8.24
C LEU A 452 10.83 -2.28 7.66
N ARG A 453 10.88 -1.91 6.38
CA ARG A 453 12.09 -1.45 5.69
C ARG A 453 12.31 0.05 5.78
N ASP A 454 11.35 0.82 6.30
CA ASP A 454 11.48 2.27 6.40
C ASP A 454 12.60 2.61 7.39
N SER A 455 13.70 3.15 6.88
CA SER A 455 14.82 3.68 7.68
C SER A 455 14.52 5.06 8.28
N GLY A 456 13.24 5.39 8.42
CA GLY A 456 12.76 6.68 8.90
C GLY A 456 12.96 6.87 10.40
N GLN A 457 12.34 7.92 10.92
CA GLN A 457 12.36 8.27 12.33
C GLN A 457 11.78 7.15 13.20
N TRP A 458 12.39 6.91 14.36
CA TRP A 458 11.90 5.94 15.34
C TRP A 458 11.11 6.65 16.43
N THR A 459 10.04 6.02 16.90
CA THR A 459 9.12 6.55 17.91
C THR A 459 8.95 5.54 19.04
N ALA A 460 9.05 5.99 20.29
CA ALA A 460 8.80 5.15 21.46
C ALA A 460 7.29 4.94 21.63
N VAL A 461 6.84 3.69 21.71
CA VAL A 461 5.40 3.35 21.78
C VAL A 461 5.04 2.44 22.96
N GLY A 462 6.02 1.89 23.67
CA GLY A 462 5.77 1.08 24.84
C GLY A 462 7.04 0.65 25.56
N SER A 463 6.90 -0.19 26.59
CA SER A 463 8.03 -0.72 27.34
C SER A 463 8.77 -1.81 26.54
N PRO A 464 10.11 -1.79 26.50
CA PRO A 464 10.89 -2.88 25.92
C PRO A 464 10.55 -4.27 26.51
N LEU A 465 10.87 -5.32 25.76
CA LEU A 465 10.84 -6.68 26.30
C LEU A 465 11.86 -6.84 27.43
N ARG A 466 11.50 -7.63 28.44
CA ARG A 466 12.45 -8.10 29.45
C ARG A 466 13.60 -8.84 28.75
N ASN A 467 14.83 -8.59 29.17
CA ASN A 467 16.03 -9.18 28.56
C ASN A 467 15.94 -10.72 28.46
N SER A 468 15.42 -11.40 29.48
CA SER A 468 15.26 -12.85 29.44
C SER A 468 14.31 -13.34 28.33
N VAL A 469 13.25 -12.59 28.05
CA VAL A 469 12.31 -12.87 26.96
C VAL A 469 12.95 -12.52 25.62
N LEU A 470 13.63 -11.38 25.51
CA LEU A 470 14.35 -10.97 24.30
C LEU A 470 15.39 -12.02 23.88
N ILE A 471 16.23 -12.48 24.82
CA ILE A 471 17.25 -13.50 24.60
C ILE A 471 16.62 -14.80 24.10
N THR A 472 15.60 -15.29 24.81
CA THR A 472 14.90 -16.53 24.46
C THR A 472 14.27 -16.45 23.07
N ARG A 473 13.61 -15.34 22.75
CA ARG A 473 12.88 -15.16 21.48
C ARG A 473 13.84 -14.94 20.32
N GLY A 474 14.91 -14.16 20.50
CA GLY A 474 15.94 -13.96 19.48
C GLY A 474 16.64 -15.27 19.10
N LEU A 475 17.05 -16.07 20.09
CA LEU A 475 17.64 -17.40 19.82
C LEU A 475 16.67 -18.32 19.10
N LYS A 476 15.39 -18.35 19.52
CA LYS A 476 14.35 -19.14 18.84
C LYS A 476 14.11 -18.70 17.40
N LEU A 477 14.17 -17.41 17.11
CA LEU A 477 14.06 -16.91 15.72
C LEU A 477 15.20 -17.43 14.85
N LEU A 478 16.44 -17.38 15.36
CA LEU A 478 17.60 -17.94 14.66
C LEU A 478 17.41 -19.43 14.42
N TYR A 479 17.04 -20.21 15.44
CA TYR A 479 16.84 -21.67 15.28
C TYR A 479 15.66 -22.04 14.39
N SER A 480 14.64 -21.19 14.27
CA SER A 480 13.45 -21.46 13.45
C SER A 480 13.67 -21.19 11.96
N ASN A 481 14.80 -20.59 11.58
CA ASN A 481 15.07 -20.18 10.21
C ASN A 481 16.56 -20.36 9.86
N THR A 482 16.86 -21.40 9.10
CA THR A 482 18.23 -21.76 8.69
C THR A 482 18.96 -20.62 7.97
N LEU A 483 18.24 -19.77 7.21
CA LEU A 483 18.85 -18.63 6.54
C LEU A 483 19.27 -17.54 7.52
N LEU A 484 18.53 -17.35 8.63
CA LEU A 484 18.96 -16.44 9.70
C LEU A 484 20.09 -17.05 10.52
N TYR A 485 19.98 -18.34 10.85
CA TYR A 485 20.99 -19.07 11.62
C TYR A 485 22.36 -19.06 10.96
N ARG A 486 22.42 -19.23 9.64
CA ARG A 486 23.68 -19.25 8.87
C ARG A 486 24.15 -17.87 8.44
N ASN A 487 23.45 -16.80 8.80
CA ASN A 487 23.81 -15.45 8.42
C ASN A 487 24.59 -14.76 9.57
N PRO A 488 25.88 -14.46 9.38
CA PRO A 488 26.70 -13.78 10.40
C PRO A 488 26.13 -12.45 10.85
N LYS A 489 25.47 -11.71 9.94
CA LYS A 489 24.85 -10.42 10.23
C LYS A 489 23.75 -10.55 11.28
N CYS A 490 22.99 -11.65 11.30
CA CYS A 490 21.95 -11.86 12.29
C CYS A 490 22.54 -12.07 13.70
N TRP A 491 23.64 -12.82 13.80
CA TRP A 491 24.35 -13.01 15.05
C TRP A 491 25.03 -11.74 15.55
N SER A 492 25.72 -11.02 14.67
CA SER A 492 26.34 -9.72 15.00
C SER A 492 25.29 -8.72 15.49
N THR A 493 24.16 -8.63 14.79
CA THR A 493 23.03 -7.79 15.20
C THR A 493 22.53 -8.18 16.59
N PHE A 494 22.39 -9.47 16.88
CA PHE A 494 21.87 -9.91 18.18
C PHE A 494 22.85 -9.60 19.32
N ILE A 495 24.16 -9.80 19.10
CA ILE A 495 25.21 -9.42 20.03
C ILE A 495 25.15 -7.90 20.30
N MET A 496 25.10 -7.09 19.24
CA MET A 496 25.00 -5.63 19.35
C MET A 496 23.75 -5.21 20.12
N VAL A 497 22.59 -5.81 19.84
CA VAL A 497 21.33 -5.50 20.52
C VAL A 497 21.39 -5.80 22.01
N LEU A 498 22.00 -6.92 22.42
CA LEU A 498 22.17 -7.22 23.85
C LEU A 498 23.23 -6.31 24.50
N GLY A 499 24.32 -6.04 23.79
CA GLY A 499 25.40 -5.14 24.20
C GLY A 499 25.05 -3.65 24.12
N SER A 500 23.78 -3.28 23.89
CA SER A 500 23.33 -1.89 23.75
C SER A 500 22.28 -1.52 24.82
N GLY A 501 22.06 -0.22 24.99
CA GLY A 501 21.03 0.33 25.87
C GLY A 501 19.61 0.08 25.34
N THR A 502 18.61 0.48 26.13
CA THR A 502 17.19 0.41 25.74
C THR A 502 16.73 1.67 24.98
N THR A 503 17.63 2.62 24.76
CA THR A 503 17.34 3.89 24.08
C THR A 503 18.01 3.93 22.71
N LEU A 504 17.34 4.55 21.74
CA LEU A 504 17.87 4.81 20.41
C LEU A 504 18.34 6.26 20.28
N GLU A 505 19.35 6.46 19.44
CA GLU A 505 19.68 7.79 18.94
C GLU A 505 18.57 8.32 18.02
N LYS A 506 18.55 9.64 17.78
CA LYS A 506 17.59 10.26 16.83
C LYS A 506 17.71 9.69 15.40
N SER A 507 18.91 9.25 15.04
CA SER A 507 19.25 8.55 13.79
C SER A 507 18.69 7.12 13.73
N GLY A 508 18.20 6.58 14.85
CA GLY A 508 17.82 5.19 14.99
C GLY A 508 19.01 4.27 15.31
N HIS A 509 20.22 4.75 15.55
CA HIS A 509 21.31 3.85 15.95
C HIS A 509 21.16 3.39 17.41
N LEU A 510 21.61 2.16 17.69
CA LEU A 510 21.67 1.61 19.04
C LEU A 510 22.85 2.24 19.79
N ILE A 511 22.65 2.60 21.05
CA ILE A 511 23.71 3.14 21.90
C ILE A 511 24.46 1.97 22.56
N PRO A 512 25.73 1.72 22.22
CA PRO A 512 26.49 0.60 22.78
C PRO A 512 26.79 0.80 24.27
N LEU A 513 26.77 -0.30 25.03
CA LEU A 513 27.15 -0.36 26.43
C LEU A 513 28.52 -1.02 26.57
N SER A 514 29.31 -0.52 27.52
CA SER A 514 30.54 -1.16 27.97
C SER A 514 30.27 -1.84 29.31
N LEU A 515 29.92 -3.13 29.27
CA LEU A 515 29.60 -3.91 30.46
C LEU A 515 30.89 -4.28 31.19
N LYS A 516 30.86 -4.18 32.52
CA LYS A 516 31.98 -4.61 33.36
C LYS A 516 32.10 -6.13 33.29
N GLU A 517 33.32 -6.63 33.19
CA GLU A 517 33.57 -8.06 33.22
C GLU A 517 33.02 -8.68 34.53
N PRO A 518 32.14 -9.70 34.45
CA PRO A 518 31.63 -10.39 35.63
C PRO A 518 32.71 -11.28 36.27
N PRO A 519 32.61 -11.61 37.57
CA PRO A 519 33.57 -12.50 38.24
C PRO A 519 33.70 -13.87 37.55
N LEU A 520 34.90 -14.46 37.56
CA LEU A 520 35.18 -15.74 36.88
C LEU A 520 34.24 -16.87 37.34
N ASP A 521 34.03 -17.03 38.65
CA ASP A 521 33.10 -18.02 39.20
C ASP A 521 31.66 -17.87 38.64
N PHE A 522 31.24 -16.64 38.35
CA PHE A 522 29.94 -16.39 37.74
C PHE A 522 29.95 -16.81 36.27
N GLN A 523 31.01 -16.48 35.53
CA GLN A 523 31.17 -16.88 34.13
C GLN A 523 31.10 -18.41 33.99
N GLU A 524 31.87 -19.14 34.78
CA GLU A 524 31.91 -20.61 34.76
C GLU A 524 30.54 -21.23 35.07
N LYS A 525 29.84 -20.72 36.11
CA LYS A 525 28.49 -21.18 36.47
C LYS A 525 27.51 -20.96 35.34
N VAL A 526 27.50 -19.78 34.70
CA VAL A 526 26.60 -19.52 33.57
C VAL A 526 26.93 -20.43 32.38
N VAL A 527 28.22 -20.56 32.01
CA VAL A 527 28.67 -21.43 30.91
C VAL A 527 28.21 -22.88 31.13
N SER A 528 28.32 -23.40 32.36
CA SER A 528 27.91 -24.78 32.68
C SER A 528 26.42 -25.06 32.39
N VAL A 529 25.55 -24.05 32.55
CA VAL A 529 24.09 -24.18 32.32
C VAL A 529 23.71 -23.89 30.86
N CYS A 530 24.50 -23.10 30.14
CA CYS A 530 24.21 -22.72 28.75
C CYS A 530 24.02 -23.91 27.81
N TYR A 531 24.84 -24.96 27.93
CA TYR A 531 24.77 -26.10 27.00
C TYR A 531 23.39 -26.78 27.01
N GLY A 532 22.88 -27.13 28.20
CA GLY A 532 21.54 -27.71 28.36
C GLY A 532 20.46 -26.75 27.87
N LEU A 533 20.56 -25.47 28.24
CA LEU A 533 19.59 -24.45 27.86
C LEU A 533 19.50 -24.25 26.34
N LEU A 534 20.62 -24.22 25.62
CA LEU A 534 20.63 -24.07 24.16
C LEU A 534 19.97 -25.26 23.46
N ASN A 535 20.17 -26.48 23.97
CA ASN A 535 19.49 -27.68 23.47
C ASN A 535 17.97 -27.61 23.72
N GLU A 536 17.55 -27.12 24.89
CA GLU A 536 16.13 -26.87 25.15
C GLU A 536 15.54 -25.81 24.24
N LEU A 537 16.26 -24.72 23.96
CA LEU A 537 15.79 -23.65 23.07
C LEU A 537 15.58 -24.11 21.63
N LYS A 538 16.37 -25.08 21.17
CA LYS A 538 16.22 -25.71 19.84
C LYS A 538 15.02 -26.65 19.76
N THR A 539 14.68 -27.34 20.85
CA THR A 539 13.72 -28.46 20.84
C THR A 539 12.36 -28.13 21.45
N LYS A 540 12.30 -27.26 22.47
CA LYS A 540 11.09 -26.98 23.24
C LYS A 540 10.42 -25.67 22.83
N VAL A 541 9.10 -25.69 22.73
CA VAL A 541 8.28 -24.51 22.37
C VAL A 541 8.32 -23.41 23.44
N ASN A 542 8.36 -23.78 24.73
CA ASN A 542 8.46 -22.85 25.86
C ASN A 542 9.69 -23.21 26.70
N VAL A 543 10.56 -22.22 26.90
CA VAL A 543 11.78 -22.35 27.70
C VAL A 543 11.88 -21.10 28.55
N SER A 544 12.07 -21.26 29.85
CA SER A 544 12.32 -20.17 30.79
C SER A 544 13.80 -20.12 31.14
N LEU A 545 14.37 -18.92 31.12
CA LEU A 545 15.74 -18.74 31.58
C LEU A 545 15.81 -18.84 33.12
N PRO A 546 16.86 -19.46 33.69
CA PRO A 546 17.04 -19.52 35.14
C PRO A 546 17.09 -18.12 35.78
N CYS A 547 16.18 -17.85 36.71
CA CYS A 547 16.01 -16.51 37.30
C CYS A 547 17.26 -16.05 38.08
N ASN A 548 18.01 -16.98 38.67
CA ASN A 548 19.25 -16.74 39.41
C ASN A 548 20.37 -16.09 38.56
N PHE A 549 20.36 -16.24 37.24
CA PHE A 549 21.33 -15.61 36.35
C PHE A 549 20.69 -14.49 35.52
N PHE A 550 19.48 -14.71 35.02
CA PHE A 550 18.83 -13.85 34.02
C PHE A 550 17.77 -12.90 34.59
N SER A 551 17.78 -12.68 35.90
CA SER A 551 16.95 -11.66 36.56
C SER A 551 17.71 -10.84 37.60
N ASN A 552 19.02 -11.09 37.75
CA ASN A 552 19.91 -10.36 38.66
C ASN A 552 20.61 -9.18 37.96
N SER A 553 21.46 -8.46 38.70
CA SER A 553 22.24 -7.32 38.20
C SER A 553 23.12 -7.65 36.99
N PHE A 554 23.54 -8.90 36.83
CA PHE A 554 24.37 -9.39 35.71
C PHE A 554 23.56 -10.02 34.57
N CYS A 555 22.29 -9.63 34.38
CA CYS A 555 21.41 -10.25 33.38
C CYS A 555 21.93 -10.08 31.94
N LEU A 556 22.54 -8.94 31.61
CA LEU A 556 23.06 -8.70 30.26
C LEU A 556 24.35 -9.49 30.01
N GLU A 557 25.22 -9.56 31.01
CA GLU A 557 26.45 -10.34 31.01
C GLU A 557 26.13 -11.83 30.86
N ALA A 558 25.18 -12.36 31.64
CA ALA A 558 24.70 -13.74 31.48
C ALA A 558 24.11 -13.97 30.08
N GLY A 559 23.39 -12.98 29.53
CA GLY A 559 22.86 -13.00 28.17
C GLY A 559 23.96 -13.06 27.10
N LEU A 560 25.02 -12.26 27.23
CA LEU A 560 26.17 -12.29 26.33
C LEU A 560 26.94 -13.60 26.43
N ILE A 561 27.14 -14.15 27.64
CA ILE A 561 27.76 -15.48 27.81
C ILE A 561 26.93 -16.55 27.09
N LEU A 562 25.60 -16.51 27.22
CA LEU A 562 24.73 -17.45 26.49
C LEU A 562 24.84 -17.28 24.97
N LEU A 563 24.91 -16.04 24.46
CA LEU A 563 25.14 -15.80 23.04
C LEU A 563 26.51 -16.29 22.57
N VAL A 564 27.57 -16.08 23.36
CA VAL A 564 28.91 -16.61 23.06
C VAL A 564 28.86 -18.12 22.89
N GLN A 565 28.21 -18.84 23.82
CA GLN A 565 28.04 -20.28 23.71
C GLN A 565 27.17 -20.69 22.50
N ALA A 566 26.14 -19.91 22.17
CA ALA A 566 25.30 -20.15 21.00
C ALA A 566 26.05 -19.95 19.68
N VAL A 567 26.85 -18.88 19.57
CA VAL A 567 27.72 -18.59 18.42
C VAL A 567 28.77 -19.67 18.27
N LYS A 568 29.39 -20.12 19.37
CA LYS A 568 30.32 -21.25 19.37
C LYS A 568 29.66 -22.50 18.78
N GLN A 569 28.46 -22.88 19.24
CA GLN A 569 27.72 -24.01 18.67
C GLN A 569 27.42 -23.83 17.17
N MET A 570 27.07 -22.61 16.75
CA MET A 570 26.79 -22.29 15.35
C MET A 570 28.04 -22.43 14.48
N ILE A 571 29.18 -21.90 14.92
CA ILE A 571 30.46 -22.05 14.21
C ILE A 571 30.83 -23.53 14.13
N LEU A 572 30.76 -24.27 15.25
CA LEU A 572 31.05 -25.71 15.27
C LEU A 572 30.19 -26.51 14.28
N SER A 573 28.92 -26.14 14.11
CA SER A 573 27.96 -26.90 13.31
C SER A 573 27.90 -26.48 11.83
N ASP A 574 28.12 -25.19 11.53
CA ASP A 574 27.80 -24.59 10.23
C ASP A 574 28.92 -23.73 9.64
N LEU A 575 30.15 -23.80 10.16
CA LEU A 575 31.33 -23.09 9.63
C LEU A 575 31.45 -23.09 8.09
N PRO A 576 31.24 -24.21 7.36
CA PRO A 576 31.34 -24.23 5.90
C PRO A 576 30.35 -23.30 5.18
N TYR A 577 29.25 -22.93 5.82
CA TYR A 577 28.21 -22.08 5.26
C TYR A 577 28.38 -20.60 5.63
N LEU A 578 29.33 -20.27 6.51
CA LEU A 578 29.57 -18.89 6.91
C LEU A 578 30.37 -18.14 5.86
N ASN A 579 29.84 -16.98 5.45
CA ASN A 579 30.54 -16.09 4.53
C ASN A 579 31.49 -15.14 5.25
N SER A 580 31.26 -14.86 6.54
CA SER A 580 32.06 -13.97 7.37
C SER A 580 32.07 -14.39 8.85
N ILE A 581 33.18 -14.11 9.54
CA ILE A 581 33.27 -14.10 11.00
C ILE A 581 33.63 -12.71 11.56
N LEU A 582 34.30 -11.86 10.76
CA LEU A 582 34.73 -10.52 11.18
C LEU A 582 33.56 -9.68 11.73
N GLU A 583 32.39 -9.76 11.12
CA GLU A 583 31.20 -9.03 11.57
C GLU A 583 30.74 -9.45 12.97
N ILE A 584 30.85 -10.73 13.31
CA ILE A 584 30.49 -11.26 14.63
C ILE A 584 31.49 -10.76 15.67
N ILE A 585 32.77 -10.73 15.34
CA ILE A 585 33.85 -10.29 16.23
C ILE A 585 33.72 -8.81 16.55
N LEU A 586 33.49 -7.98 15.54
CA LEU A 586 33.31 -6.54 15.72
C LEU A 586 32.03 -6.18 16.49
N ALA A 587 31.02 -7.06 16.47
CA ALA A 587 29.75 -6.84 17.15
C ALA A 587 29.84 -6.75 18.68
N PHE A 588 30.88 -7.34 19.28
CA PHE A 588 31.10 -7.27 20.73
C PHE A 588 31.44 -5.86 21.20
N GLY A 589 31.91 -4.99 20.30
CA GLY A 589 32.30 -3.63 20.63
C GLY A 589 33.30 -3.61 21.79
N ASN A 590 33.03 -2.79 22.81
CA ASN A 590 33.91 -2.67 23.97
C ASN A 590 33.81 -3.83 24.97
N ASN A 591 32.94 -4.83 24.73
CA ASN A 591 32.76 -5.98 25.61
C ASN A 591 33.80 -7.07 25.31
N PHE A 592 35.09 -6.70 25.33
CA PHE A 592 36.21 -7.57 24.99
C PHE A 592 36.30 -8.84 25.84
N TRP A 593 35.84 -8.80 27.09
CA TRP A 593 35.77 -10.00 27.95
C TRP A 593 34.88 -11.10 27.34
N ALA A 594 33.78 -10.74 26.68
CA ALA A 594 32.88 -11.70 26.02
C ALA A 594 33.48 -12.22 24.71
N LEU A 595 34.22 -11.37 23.99
CA LEU A 595 35.00 -11.79 22.83
C LEU A 595 36.08 -12.80 23.24
N ARG A 596 36.82 -12.53 24.32
CA ARG A 596 37.82 -13.45 24.87
C ARG A 596 37.24 -14.81 25.19
N LEU A 597 36.08 -14.85 25.86
CA LEU A 597 35.34 -16.10 26.12
C LEU A 597 35.01 -16.89 24.85
N LEU A 598 34.69 -16.21 23.74
CA LEU A 598 34.46 -16.85 22.45
C LEU A 598 35.77 -17.44 21.89
N LEU A 599 36.84 -16.65 21.90
CA LEU A 599 38.15 -17.03 21.37
C LEU A 599 38.73 -18.24 22.11
N ASP A 600 38.73 -18.22 23.43
CA ASP A 600 39.19 -19.34 24.28
C ASP A 600 38.35 -20.61 24.05
N GLY A 601 37.07 -20.42 23.68
CA GLY A 601 36.15 -21.49 23.36
C GLY A 601 36.53 -22.35 22.14
N PHE A 602 37.33 -21.86 21.21
CA PHE A 602 37.73 -22.58 19.99
C PHE A 602 38.92 -23.53 20.18
N SER A 603 39.54 -23.52 21.36
CA SER A 603 40.84 -24.17 21.61
C SER A 603 40.83 -25.71 21.57
N TYR A 604 39.67 -26.35 21.46
CA TYR A 604 39.53 -27.81 21.67
C TYR A 604 39.33 -28.64 20.39
N GLU A 605 39.03 -28.04 19.23
CA GLU A 605 38.85 -28.76 17.95
C GLU A 605 39.70 -28.15 16.84
N GLU A 606 40.75 -28.87 16.42
CA GLU A 606 41.78 -28.33 15.52
C GLU A 606 41.26 -27.98 14.12
N SER A 607 40.34 -28.78 13.57
CA SER A 607 39.74 -28.55 12.24
C SER A 607 38.89 -27.29 12.22
N ILE A 608 38.08 -27.07 13.26
CA ILE A 608 37.23 -25.89 13.40
C ILE A 608 38.08 -24.66 13.64
N LEU A 609 39.08 -24.75 14.51
CA LEU A 609 40.04 -23.68 14.75
C LEU A 609 40.73 -23.25 13.44
N HIS A 610 41.23 -24.20 12.66
CA HIS A 610 41.88 -23.90 11.38
C HIS A 610 40.91 -23.27 10.38
N GLY A 611 39.71 -23.82 10.22
CA GLY A 611 38.70 -23.24 9.33
C GLY A 611 38.25 -21.84 9.76
N THR A 612 38.15 -21.60 11.07
CA THR A 612 37.78 -20.30 11.65
C THR A 612 38.86 -19.25 11.37
N VAL A 613 40.13 -19.60 11.59
CA VAL A 613 41.28 -18.73 11.26
C VAL A 613 41.32 -18.42 9.77
N ASN A 614 41.16 -19.43 8.91
CA ASN A 614 41.14 -19.22 7.45
C ASN A 614 40.00 -18.29 7.01
N LEU A 615 38.80 -18.47 7.58
CA LEU A 615 37.65 -17.60 7.32
C LEU A 615 37.93 -16.14 7.73
N PHE A 616 38.57 -15.95 8.89
CA PHE A 616 38.93 -14.63 9.39
C PHE A 616 40.01 -13.97 8.51
N VAL A 617 41.09 -14.68 8.20
CA VAL A 617 42.16 -14.16 7.32
C VAL A 617 41.60 -13.80 5.94
N ARG A 618 40.68 -14.60 5.40
CA ARG A 618 39.96 -14.28 4.16
C ARG A 618 39.15 -12.98 4.31
N ASP A 619 38.38 -12.85 5.38
CA ASP A 619 37.58 -11.65 5.67
C ASP A 619 38.45 -10.39 5.74
N LEU A 620 39.55 -10.46 6.49
CA LEU A 620 40.48 -9.34 6.66
C LEU A 620 41.18 -8.99 5.33
N ASN A 621 41.53 -9.99 4.51
CA ASN A 621 42.09 -9.75 3.19
C ASN A 621 41.09 -9.04 2.25
N CYS A 622 39.84 -9.47 2.23
CA CYS A 622 38.81 -8.86 1.40
C CYS A 622 38.36 -7.49 1.92
N ARG A 623 38.52 -7.22 3.23
CA ARG A 623 38.00 -6.03 3.91
C ARG A 623 39.07 -5.31 4.74
N LYS A 624 40.30 -5.21 4.21
CA LYS A 624 41.42 -4.54 4.89
C LYS A 624 41.05 -3.15 5.39
N ASP A 625 40.30 -2.39 4.60
CA ASP A 625 39.90 -1.02 4.91
C ASP A 625 38.92 -0.92 6.09
N THR A 626 38.23 -2.01 6.46
CA THR A 626 37.32 -2.01 7.61
C THR A 626 38.08 -1.75 8.90
N ILE A 627 39.22 -2.41 9.12
CA ILE A 627 40.06 -2.19 10.32
C ILE A 627 40.64 -0.77 10.35
N LEU A 628 41.06 -0.24 9.20
CA LEU A 628 41.63 1.10 9.09
C LEU A 628 40.57 2.17 9.42
N THR A 629 39.37 2.00 8.85
CA THR A 629 38.21 2.87 9.09
C THR A 629 37.77 2.79 10.55
N LEU A 630 37.84 1.60 11.17
CA LEU A 630 37.51 1.41 12.57
C LEU A 630 38.42 2.25 13.49
N GLY A 631 39.73 2.27 13.21
CA GLY A 631 40.67 3.10 13.97
C GLY A 631 40.42 4.60 13.79
N GLN A 632 39.94 5.03 12.63
CA GLN A 632 39.56 6.42 12.38
C GLN A 632 38.24 6.81 13.06
N THR A 633 37.25 5.90 13.11
CA THR A 633 35.89 6.19 13.59
C THR A 633 35.73 5.95 15.09
N VAL A 634 36.29 4.87 15.62
CA VAL A 634 36.15 4.45 17.03
C VAL A 634 37.40 4.82 17.85
N GLY A 635 38.56 4.89 17.20
CA GLY A 635 39.81 5.35 17.81
C GLY A 635 40.84 4.24 18.10
N PRO A 636 42.10 4.63 18.37
CA PRO A 636 43.22 3.71 18.55
C PRO A 636 43.09 2.83 19.80
N GLN A 637 42.42 3.29 20.85
CA GLN A 637 42.22 2.50 22.07
C GLN A 637 41.43 1.22 21.78
N TYR A 638 40.38 1.32 20.96
CA TYR A 638 39.59 0.16 20.56
C TYR A 638 40.42 -0.83 19.75
N VAL A 639 41.12 -0.35 18.72
CA VAL A 639 41.94 -1.20 17.84
C VAL A 639 43.06 -1.88 18.64
N GLY A 640 43.72 -1.14 19.53
CA GLY A 640 44.75 -1.69 20.40
C GLY A 640 44.20 -2.75 21.35
N ALA A 641 43.04 -2.52 21.97
CA ALA A 641 42.40 -3.53 22.82
C ALA A 641 42.00 -4.79 22.03
N LEU A 642 41.41 -4.65 20.84
CA LEU A 642 41.09 -5.77 19.96
C LEU A 642 42.34 -6.58 19.59
N LEU A 643 43.42 -5.90 19.23
CA LEU A 643 44.71 -6.54 18.93
C LEU A 643 45.26 -7.30 20.14
N CYS A 644 45.15 -6.72 21.35
CA CYS A 644 45.57 -7.40 22.57
C CYS A 644 44.83 -8.73 22.74
N GLU A 645 43.51 -8.76 22.58
CA GLU A 645 42.73 -10.00 22.76
C GLU A 645 43.18 -11.14 21.84
N PHE A 646 43.54 -10.84 20.59
CA PHE A 646 44.07 -11.86 19.67
C PHE A 646 45.50 -12.27 20.04
N LEU A 647 46.37 -11.31 20.31
CA LEU A 647 47.78 -11.57 20.60
C LEU A 647 47.96 -12.34 21.91
N THR A 648 47.12 -12.08 22.92
CA THR A 648 47.14 -12.78 24.21
C THR A 648 46.27 -14.02 24.25
N CYS A 649 45.67 -14.43 23.12
CA CYS A 649 44.86 -15.64 23.06
C CYS A 649 45.72 -16.86 23.41
N THR A 650 45.15 -17.81 24.15
CA THR A 650 45.84 -19.04 24.56
C THR A 650 46.29 -19.90 23.37
N ASN A 651 45.61 -19.79 22.23
CA ASN A 651 45.88 -20.60 21.05
C ASN A 651 46.76 -19.86 20.02
N VAL A 652 47.92 -20.43 19.69
CA VAL A 652 48.88 -19.86 18.73
C VAL A 652 48.30 -19.61 17.34
N LYS A 653 47.36 -20.46 16.86
CA LYS A 653 46.70 -20.23 15.55
C LYS A 653 45.81 -18.99 15.58
N MET A 654 45.15 -18.68 16.70
CA MET A 654 44.38 -17.45 16.85
C MET A 654 45.28 -16.22 16.98
N GLN A 655 46.44 -16.34 17.63
CA GLN A 655 47.44 -15.27 17.70
C GLN A 655 47.90 -14.80 16.30
N SER A 656 47.95 -15.72 15.33
CA SER A 656 48.29 -15.39 13.93
C SER A 656 47.35 -14.35 13.30
N ILE A 657 46.10 -14.26 13.74
CA ILE A 657 45.15 -13.23 13.29
C ILE A 657 45.59 -11.85 13.78
N GLY A 658 46.05 -11.76 15.04
CA GLY A 658 46.59 -10.52 15.60
C GLY A 658 47.82 -10.03 14.82
N VAL A 659 48.73 -10.95 14.50
CA VAL A 659 49.90 -10.67 13.63
C VAL A 659 49.46 -10.21 12.24
N PHE A 660 48.43 -10.84 11.67
CA PHE A 660 47.91 -10.45 10.35
C PHE A 660 47.30 -9.04 10.36
N ILE A 661 46.59 -8.65 11.42
CA ILE A 661 46.06 -7.30 11.58
C ILE A 661 47.21 -6.28 11.72
N ILE A 662 48.27 -6.62 12.47
CA ILE A 662 49.49 -5.81 12.56
C ILE A 662 50.11 -5.56 11.18
N GLN A 663 50.19 -6.60 10.35
CA GLN A 663 50.71 -6.49 8.98
C GLN A 663 49.85 -5.54 8.13
N ILE A 664 48.51 -5.65 8.20
CA ILE A 664 47.60 -4.73 7.49
C ILE A 664 47.85 -3.27 7.90
N ILE A 665 47.98 -3.00 9.21
CA ILE A 665 48.21 -1.64 9.72
C ILE A 665 49.59 -1.14 9.27
N THR A 666 50.62 -1.99 9.31
CA THR A 666 51.99 -1.65 8.91
C THR A 666 52.07 -1.36 7.41
N GLU A 667 51.45 -2.20 6.57
CA GLU A 667 51.36 -1.99 5.10
C GLU A 667 50.71 -0.65 4.74
N LYS A 668 49.72 -0.22 5.53
CA LYS A 668 48.92 0.99 5.28
C LYS A 668 49.12 2.06 6.36
N LEU A 669 50.31 2.14 6.93
CA LEU A 669 50.62 3.02 8.05
C LEU A 669 50.39 4.51 7.71
N HIS A 670 50.67 4.89 6.46
CA HIS A 670 50.40 6.23 5.93
C HIS A 670 48.91 6.64 5.98
N MET A 671 47.99 5.67 6.05
CA MET A 671 46.55 5.89 6.18
C MET A 671 46.07 5.90 7.65
N CYS A 672 46.98 5.67 8.60
CA CYS A 672 46.67 5.46 10.02
C CYS A 672 47.36 6.49 10.91
N PRO A 673 46.95 7.77 10.89
CA PRO A 673 47.53 8.80 11.77
C PRO A 673 47.32 8.50 13.26
N TRP A 674 46.35 7.64 13.58
CA TRP A 674 46.06 7.13 14.91
C TRP A 674 47.02 6.01 15.37
N ALA A 675 47.76 5.36 14.47
CA ALA A 675 48.57 4.19 14.78
C ALA A 675 49.64 4.46 15.84
N LYS A 676 50.28 5.64 15.84
CA LYS A 676 51.27 6.02 16.86
C LYS A 676 50.75 5.91 18.30
N GLN A 677 49.44 6.11 18.49
CA GLN A 677 48.82 6.02 19.82
C GLN A 677 48.68 4.58 20.30
N LEU A 678 48.76 3.58 19.42
CA LEU A 678 48.76 2.16 19.78
C LEU A 678 49.97 1.81 20.65
N PHE A 679 51.12 2.48 20.48
CA PHE A 679 52.31 2.24 21.29
C PHE A 679 51.99 2.37 22.79
N ASN A 680 51.36 3.48 23.17
CA ASN A 680 50.95 3.72 24.56
C ASN A 680 49.92 2.70 25.04
N VAL A 681 48.99 2.27 24.17
CA VAL A 681 47.99 1.24 24.52
C VAL A 681 48.67 -0.09 24.85
N PHE A 682 49.62 -0.54 24.02
CA PHE A 682 50.32 -1.80 24.22
C PHE A 682 51.25 -1.76 25.43
N VAL A 683 51.94 -0.63 25.68
CA VAL A 683 52.73 -0.44 26.90
C VAL A 683 51.86 -0.53 28.14
N ASN A 684 50.73 0.19 28.17
CA ASN A 684 49.80 0.17 29.31
C ASN A 684 49.16 -1.19 29.56
N LYS A 685 48.99 -2.00 28.51
CA LYS A 685 48.49 -3.38 28.59
C LYS A 685 49.56 -4.41 28.93
N GLY A 686 50.83 -4.00 29.09
CA GLY A 686 51.92 -4.90 29.46
C GLY A 686 52.32 -5.88 28.36
N LEU A 687 52.07 -5.55 27.08
CA LEU A 687 52.30 -6.48 25.97
C LEU A 687 53.79 -6.86 25.80
N ARG A 688 54.72 -5.99 26.20
CA ARG A 688 56.18 -6.28 26.21
C ARG A 688 56.58 -7.35 27.24
N THR A 689 55.74 -7.61 28.23
CA THR A 689 56.06 -8.50 29.37
C THR A 689 55.26 -9.80 29.36
N LEU A 690 54.33 -9.96 28.41
CA LEU A 690 53.52 -11.15 28.27
C LEU A 690 54.30 -12.23 27.48
N PRO A 691 54.30 -13.50 27.91
CA PRO A 691 54.95 -14.57 27.16
C PRO A 691 54.10 -14.90 25.91
N LEU A 692 54.41 -14.31 24.76
CA LEU A 692 53.80 -14.70 23.49
C LEU A 692 54.58 -15.89 22.92
N GLY A 693 54.01 -16.62 21.96
CA GLY A 693 54.77 -17.66 21.27
C GLY A 693 55.97 -17.06 20.53
N PRO A 694 57.11 -17.77 20.36
CA PRO A 694 58.31 -17.25 19.69
C PRO A 694 58.09 -16.53 18.34
N PRO A 695 57.19 -16.99 17.43
CA PRO A 695 56.94 -16.28 16.18
C PRO A 695 56.11 -15.00 16.33
N VAL A 696 55.28 -14.90 17.39
CA VAL A 696 54.41 -13.75 17.65
C VAL A 696 55.19 -12.64 18.35
N ASP A 697 56.06 -13.00 19.30
CA ASP A 697 56.95 -12.06 19.99
C ASP A 697 57.80 -11.25 19.00
N GLY A 698 58.37 -11.90 17.99
CA GLY A 698 59.20 -11.25 16.98
C GLY A 698 58.44 -10.21 16.14
N GLU A 699 57.23 -10.53 15.70
CA GLU A 699 56.42 -9.62 14.88
C GLU A 699 55.85 -8.45 15.70
N VAL A 700 55.42 -8.71 16.94
CA VAL A 700 54.98 -7.66 17.87
C VAL A 700 56.14 -6.72 18.20
N ALA A 701 57.35 -7.24 18.47
CA ALA A 701 58.52 -6.41 18.74
C ALA A 701 58.89 -5.50 17.56
N LYS A 702 58.87 -6.04 16.32
CA LYS A 702 59.06 -5.25 15.10
C LYS A 702 58.02 -4.15 14.97
N PHE A 703 56.74 -4.48 15.18
CA PHE A 703 55.66 -3.49 15.09
C PHE A 703 55.79 -2.41 16.16
N MET A 704 56.13 -2.78 17.39
CA MET A 704 56.39 -1.81 18.47
C MET A 704 57.53 -0.86 18.12
N ALA A 705 58.61 -1.35 17.49
CA ALA A 705 59.70 -0.49 17.04
C ALA A 705 59.28 0.47 15.92
N VAL A 706 58.43 0.01 14.98
CA VAL A 706 57.83 0.88 13.96
C VAL A 706 56.99 1.96 14.62
N LEU A 707 56.11 1.60 15.55
CA LEU A 707 55.25 2.57 16.25
C LEU A 707 56.02 3.56 17.12
N GLU A 708 57.14 3.14 17.73
CA GLU A 708 58.03 4.00 18.52
C GLU A 708 58.77 5.03 17.65
N SER A 709 58.96 4.72 16.36
CA SER A 709 59.62 5.61 15.39
C SER A 709 58.69 6.63 14.70
N LEU A 710 57.37 6.53 14.92
CA LEU A 710 56.32 7.43 14.37
C LEU A 710 55.98 8.59 15.30
#